data_AF-A0A0C3L2X1-F1
#
_entry.id   AF-A0A0C3L2X1-F1
#
_cell.length_a   1.000
_cell.length_b   1.000
_cell.length_c   1.000
_cell.angle_alpha   90.00
_cell.angle_beta   90.00
_cell.angle_gamma   90.00
#
_symmetry.space_group_name_H-M   'P 1'
#
loop_
_entity.id
_entity.type
_entity.pdbx_description
1 polymer ?
#
loop_
_entity_poly.entity_id
_entity_poly.type
_entity_poly.pdbx_seq_one_letter_code
_entity_poly.pdbx_strand_id
1 'polypeptide(L)'
;MFFQTTDNCIREARHDWNWQDTDFVQPNALSGTDMAHVHSSGARRVMFFFQDNEGYLCCRRAQYFNWQPVERLCKAALCTGIAATTWNGGRYEHNAGADTNDVRVYYQDESNSLCEYRGSFEGSWSYGGIVNAFHKPLGTLAAISYVENMVQLRLYVQEDKEIVEWCKTGDGPGSWFRGYFREPALPNTDIVAIKRDIPNGFLVNVLWAGPDQILHQRVLAPNFFWMDSTPIGYLDTAGTFLGSWNGNYFTDNDSNIDSKRIKKIKIRCGDIIDGIGLEFSDGSSTPWRGGQGGGYHEFVLFDGEDIVQMNVCSFNRQVSKMKFLTSTGRSSPYYGNHGGTAEVWSYEGNALAGFAGASDNFLNGIMAMWSERKSKVTLNTLEDLIVQSNVLGNEIQTASGLCQKYEDTSATLKNEIEVGLHGPADLAMQGISVLIQSVEKLYHSANDGLVTDALVALCKGHSVVVGTRFKDLHQQSSAIMNRLNDLVLDVTHEAATAQSRIKHVGEMLTIAATMRASAEETRQMRLGRIEDAKAHITKARQTREEAERNKRSNQTGRIIRDIFTLGLGEIGDLGGFNEAIDYADKLINSAENNLHASETGLAEATAGLNNIDAELQRFTSLKATLDGYGPTLTAQVTLTTGLRTKTMQLVNISLDISVFLGTLAAKTETLDLNSTAQKFAESILTIGTLIGTTVVIKGTLMERPEDMQKTLMLIANSPVAAVDLDDAM
;
A
#
# COMPACT_ATOMS: atom_id res chain seq x y z
N MET A 1 -10.31 15.23 -2.15
CA MET A 1 -10.14 14.00 -1.38
C MET A 1 -8.67 13.86 -1.08
N PHE A 2 -8.29 13.67 0.18
CA PHE A 2 -6.91 13.36 0.56
C PHE A 2 -6.84 11.88 0.91
N PHE A 3 -5.75 11.23 0.54
CA PHE A 3 -5.54 9.80 0.80
C PHE A 3 -4.05 9.52 0.95
N GLN A 4 -3.71 8.48 1.73
CA GLN A 4 -2.33 8.03 1.89
C GLN A 4 -2.06 6.86 0.93
N THR A 5 -0.97 6.93 0.19
CA THR A 5 -0.49 5.85 -0.68
C THR A 5 0.42 4.88 0.08
N THR A 6 0.68 3.71 -0.51
CA THR A 6 1.48 2.63 0.10
C THR A 6 2.94 3.00 0.37
N ASP A 7 3.44 4.07 -0.26
CA ASP A 7 4.74 4.70 0.01
C ASP A 7 4.72 5.68 1.21
N ASN A 8 3.62 5.70 1.98
CA ASN A 8 3.36 6.62 3.09
C ASN A 8 3.31 8.11 2.69
N CYS A 9 3.18 8.43 1.41
CA CYS A 9 2.90 9.78 0.96
C CYS A 9 1.40 10.08 1.02
N ILE A 10 1.02 11.31 1.35
CA ILE A 10 -0.36 11.76 1.18
C ILE A 10 -0.50 12.47 -0.16
N ARG A 11 -1.58 12.14 -0.88
CA ARG A 11 -1.95 12.70 -2.18
C ARG A 11 -3.34 13.32 -2.15
N GLU A 12 -3.65 14.13 -3.16
CA GLU A 12 -4.96 14.76 -3.35
C GLU A 12 -5.57 14.31 -4.68
N ALA A 13 -6.79 13.79 -4.63
CA ALA A 13 -7.66 13.66 -5.79
C ALA A 13 -8.75 14.74 -5.73
N ARG A 14 -8.93 15.48 -6.82
CA ARG A 14 -9.89 16.59 -6.91
C ARG A 14 -10.96 16.29 -7.95
N HIS A 15 -12.18 16.73 -7.65
CA HIS A 15 -13.30 16.69 -8.57
C HIS A 15 -13.78 18.11 -8.88
N ASP A 16 -13.29 18.67 -9.99
CA ASP A 16 -13.80 19.94 -10.54
C ASP A 16 -14.91 19.66 -11.55
N TRP A 17 -14.58 18.95 -12.62
CA TRP A 17 -15.51 18.42 -13.63
C TRP A 17 -15.43 16.90 -13.79
N ASN A 18 -14.25 16.35 -13.49
CA ASN A 18 -13.95 14.93 -13.42
C ASN A 18 -12.99 14.71 -12.24
N TRP A 19 -12.90 13.46 -11.76
CA TRP A 19 -11.86 13.07 -10.82
C TRP A 19 -10.50 13.07 -11.49
N GLN A 20 -9.52 13.70 -10.85
CA GLN A 20 -8.13 13.69 -11.26
C GLN A 20 -7.23 13.80 -10.02
N ASP A 21 -6.10 13.11 -10.06
CA ASP A 21 -5.03 13.33 -9.09
C ASP A 21 -4.38 14.69 -9.35
N THR A 22 -4.02 15.40 -8.29
CA THR A 22 -3.29 16.67 -8.37
C THR A 22 -1.81 16.46 -8.12
N ASP A 23 -1.00 17.49 -8.35
CA ASP A 23 0.44 17.48 -8.04
C ASP A 23 0.72 17.61 -6.53
N PHE A 24 -0.31 17.56 -5.67
CA PHE A 24 -0.10 17.58 -4.22
C PHE A 24 0.54 16.27 -3.76
N VAL A 25 1.74 16.39 -3.19
CA VAL A 25 2.42 15.31 -2.49
C VAL A 25 2.88 15.82 -1.13
N GLN A 26 2.58 15.05 -0.09
CA GLN A 26 3.12 15.24 1.25
C GLN A 26 3.91 14.00 1.67
N PRO A 27 5.25 14.04 1.63
CA PRO A 27 6.08 12.96 2.14
C PRO A 27 6.13 12.98 3.67
N ASN A 28 6.75 11.95 4.27
CA ASN A 28 7.01 11.85 5.71
C ASN A 28 5.77 11.88 6.61
N ALA A 29 4.59 11.54 6.08
CA ALA A 29 3.42 11.32 6.91
C ALA A 29 3.59 10.01 7.70
N LEU A 30 3.04 9.96 8.92
CA LEU A 30 2.96 8.73 9.69
C LEU A 30 2.10 7.72 8.91
N SER A 31 2.56 6.47 8.78
CA SER A 31 1.77 5.39 8.18
C SER A 31 0.45 5.20 8.93
N GLY A 32 -0.67 5.28 8.22
CA GLY A 32 -2.01 5.21 8.81
C GLY A 32 -2.39 6.45 9.62
N THR A 33 -1.78 7.60 9.35
CA THR A 33 -2.23 8.86 9.98
C THR A 33 -3.69 9.15 9.66
N ASP A 34 -4.45 9.58 10.67
CA ASP A 34 -5.74 10.20 10.43
C ASP A 34 -5.51 11.56 9.72
N MET A 35 -6.56 12.08 9.09
CA MET A 35 -6.49 13.26 8.24
C MET A 35 -7.73 14.12 8.41
N ALA A 36 -7.53 15.42 8.60
CA ALA A 36 -8.61 16.40 8.58
C ALA A 36 -8.34 17.50 7.57
N HIS A 37 -9.41 18.13 7.07
CA HIS A 37 -9.26 19.33 6.27
C HIS A 37 -10.42 20.30 6.52
N VAL A 38 -10.14 21.57 6.30
CA VAL A 38 -11.13 22.65 6.30
C VAL A 38 -10.87 23.56 5.11
N HIS A 39 -11.90 24.26 4.66
CA HIS A 39 -11.75 25.21 3.56
C HIS A 39 -12.59 26.46 3.79
N SER A 40 -12.16 27.58 3.20
CA SER A 40 -12.97 28.80 3.14
C SER A 40 -14.20 28.61 2.27
N SER A 41 -15.13 29.56 2.31
CA SER A 41 -16.22 29.59 1.33
C SER A 41 -15.65 29.61 -0.09
N GLY A 42 -16.18 28.73 -0.96
CA GLY A 42 -15.68 28.53 -2.33
C GLY A 42 -14.30 27.87 -2.45
N ALA A 43 -13.77 27.27 -1.37
CA ALA A 43 -12.52 26.51 -1.35
C ALA A 43 -11.27 27.26 -1.85
N ARG A 44 -11.30 28.61 -1.84
CA ARG A 44 -10.14 29.44 -2.23
C ARG A 44 -8.96 29.28 -1.29
N ARG A 45 -9.22 28.94 -0.03
CA ARG A 45 -8.20 28.54 0.93
C ARG A 45 -8.56 27.19 1.50
N VAL A 46 -7.56 26.32 1.62
CA VAL A 46 -7.69 24.96 2.17
C VAL A 46 -6.62 24.80 3.24
N MET A 47 -6.97 24.19 4.36
CA MET A 47 -6.00 23.67 5.32
C MET A 47 -6.19 22.18 5.48
N PHE A 48 -5.08 21.47 5.46
CA PHE A 48 -4.99 20.03 5.57
C PHE A 48 -4.14 19.68 6.79
N PHE A 49 -4.60 18.74 7.61
CA PHE A 49 -3.97 18.31 8.85
C PHE A 49 -3.67 16.82 8.79
N PHE A 50 -2.51 16.43 9.30
CA PHE A 50 -2.02 15.06 9.36
C PHE A 50 -0.96 14.94 10.46
N GLN A 51 -0.54 13.72 10.79
CA GLN A 51 0.59 13.48 11.68
C GLN A 51 1.83 13.10 10.87
N ASP A 52 2.98 13.69 11.18
CA ASP A 52 4.26 13.25 10.59
C ASP A 52 4.84 12.03 11.31
N ASN A 53 5.88 11.42 10.71
CA ASN A 53 6.56 10.24 11.26
C ASN A 53 7.25 10.46 12.63
N GLU A 54 7.36 11.71 13.10
CA GLU A 54 7.87 12.06 14.43
C GLU A 54 6.75 12.25 15.47
N GLY A 55 5.49 12.09 15.06
CA GLY A 55 4.32 12.22 15.93
C GLY A 55 3.83 13.66 16.11
N TYR A 56 4.32 14.61 15.32
CA TYR A 56 3.80 15.98 15.33
C TYR A 56 2.52 16.07 14.51
N LEU A 57 1.50 16.72 15.08
CA LEU A 57 0.39 17.26 14.31
C LEU A 57 0.93 18.35 13.39
N CYS A 58 0.76 18.18 12.10
CA CYS A 58 1.19 19.09 11.06
C CYS A 58 -0.01 19.72 10.36
N CYS A 59 0.20 20.88 9.75
CA CYS A 59 -0.74 21.43 8.78
C CYS A 59 -0.04 21.87 7.50
N ARG A 60 -0.78 21.84 6.39
CA ARG A 60 -0.44 22.52 5.14
C ARG A 60 -1.59 23.39 4.72
N ARG A 61 -1.24 24.55 4.18
CA ARG A 61 -2.18 25.59 3.79
C ARG A 61 -2.07 25.79 2.30
N ALA A 62 -3.20 25.98 1.63
CA ALA A 62 -3.23 26.34 0.23
C ALA A 62 -4.03 27.62 0.05
N GLN A 63 -3.54 28.49 -0.83
CA GLN A 63 -4.31 29.62 -1.35
C GLN A 63 -4.40 29.51 -2.87
N TYR A 64 -5.61 29.45 -3.40
CA TYR A 64 -5.87 29.11 -4.80
C TYR A 64 -5.14 27.83 -5.22
N PHE A 65 -5.17 26.82 -4.36
CA PHE A 65 -4.49 25.53 -4.53
C PHE A 65 -2.95 25.59 -4.61
N ASN A 66 -2.34 26.75 -4.36
CA ASN A 66 -0.89 26.85 -4.17
C ASN A 66 -0.55 26.45 -2.74
N TRP A 67 -0.06 25.23 -2.58
CA TRP A 67 0.29 24.66 -1.29
C TRP A 67 1.58 25.27 -0.73
N GLN A 68 1.48 25.78 0.49
CA GLN A 68 2.61 26.26 1.29
C GLN A 68 3.38 25.08 1.91
N PRO A 69 4.62 25.33 2.39
CA PRO A 69 5.37 24.36 3.18
C PRO A 69 4.59 23.84 4.40
N VAL A 70 4.96 22.64 4.85
CA VAL A 70 4.41 22.04 6.08
C VAL A 70 4.78 22.85 7.31
N GLU A 71 3.83 23.00 8.21
CA GLU A 71 4.00 23.64 9.52
C GLU A 71 3.69 22.61 10.63
N ARG A 72 4.65 22.37 11.53
CA ARG A 72 4.42 21.56 12.74
C ARG A 72 3.70 22.39 13.79
N LEU A 73 2.60 21.88 14.30
CA LEU A 73 1.74 22.59 15.26
C LEU A 73 2.09 22.21 16.70
N CYS A 74 1.94 20.94 17.04
CA CYS A 74 2.15 20.41 18.39
C CYS A 74 2.40 18.90 18.33
N LYS A 75 2.92 18.33 19.42
CA LYS A 75 3.10 16.88 19.53
C LYS A 75 1.79 16.21 19.98
N ALA A 76 1.47 15.05 19.41
CA ALA A 76 0.24 14.32 19.69
C ALA A 76 0.53 12.84 20.00
N ALA A 77 -0.46 12.11 20.52
CA ALA A 77 -0.39 10.66 20.57
C ALA A 77 -0.22 10.09 19.15
N LEU A 78 0.58 9.04 19.00
CA LEU A 78 0.76 8.38 17.71
C LEU A 78 -0.57 7.77 17.25
N CYS A 79 -0.88 7.96 15.96
CA CYS A 79 -2.13 7.52 15.35
C CYS A 79 -3.37 8.10 16.03
N THR A 80 -3.26 9.30 16.60
CA THR A 80 -4.43 10.00 17.12
C THR A 80 -5.42 10.30 16.01
N GLY A 81 -6.72 10.20 16.29
CA GLY A 81 -7.70 10.78 15.39
C GLY A 81 -7.55 12.30 15.29
N ILE A 82 -7.85 12.85 14.12
CA ILE A 82 -7.72 14.28 13.83
C ILE A 82 -9.05 14.78 13.27
N ALA A 83 -9.64 15.79 13.92
CA ALA A 83 -10.82 16.47 13.40
C ALA A 83 -10.56 17.96 13.28
N ALA A 84 -11.12 18.62 12.27
CA ALA A 84 -10.99 20.05 12.13
C ALA A 84 -12.32 20.68 11.69
N THR A 85 -12.57 21.91 12.13
CA THR A 85 -13.71 22.71 11.69
C THR A 85 -13.33 24.18 11.57
N THR A 86 -14.09 24.93 10.76
CA THR A 86 -13.89 26.35 10.55
C THR A 86 -15.20 27.11 10.42
N TRP A 87 -15.17 28.38 10.80
CA TRP A 87 -16.27 29.33 10.58
C TRP A 87 -15.72 30.74 10.38
N ASN A 88 -16.51 31.61 9.78
CA ASN A 88 -16.21 33.03 9.69
C ASN A 88 -16.60 33.72 11.01
N GLY A 89 -15.61 34.19 11.77
CA GLY A 89 -15.81 34.84 13.08
C GLY A 89 -16.43 36.25 13.05
N GLY A 90 -16.91 36.71 11.90
CA GLY A 90 -17.46 38.06 11.75
C GLY A 90 -18.85 38.20 12.37
N ARG A 91 -18.97 38.96 13.46
CA ARG A 91 -20.27 39.44 14.00
C ARG A 91 -21.09 40.31 13.02
N TYR A 92 -20.61 40.51 11.79
CA TYR A 92 -21.27 41.29 10.75
C TYR A 92 -21.09 40.62 9.39
N GLU A 93 -22.10 39.87 8.97
CA GLU A 93 -22.16 39.14 7.68
C GLU A 93 -22.08 40.05 6.44
N HIS A 94 -22.08 41.39 6.60
CA HIS A 94 -22.13 42.32 5.48
C HIS A 94 -20.80 42.57 4.76
N ASN A 95 -19.66 42.11 5.28
CA ASN A 95 -18.37 42.21 4.59
C ASN A 95 -17.86 40.82 4.18
N ALA A 96 -18.46 40.25 3.13
CA ALA A 96 -18.10 38.98 2.50
C ALA A 96 -16.65 38.91 1.92
N GLY A 97 -15.79 39.88 2.25
CA GLY A 97 -14.37 39.93 1.85
C GLY A 97 -13.37 39.69 2.99
N ALA A 98 -13.77 39.77 4.26
CA ALA A 98 -12.89 39.53 5.39
C ALA A 98 -13.00 38.07 5.83
N ASP A 99 -12.30 37.24 5.10
CA ASP A 99 -12.32 35.78 5.20
C ASP A 99 -11.39 35.39 6.40
N THR A 100 -11.64 35.94 7.60
CA THR A 100 -10.84 35.73 8.82
C THR A 100 -11.27 34.45 9.53
N ASN A 101 -11.26 33.34 8.79
CA ASN A 101 -11.79 32.07 9.23
C ASN A 101 -11.02 31.55 10.47
N ASP A 102 -11.73 31.48 11.58
CA ASP A 102 -11.31 30.77 12.78
C ASP A 102 -11.23 29.29 12.44
N VAL A 103 -10.14 28.64 12.81
CA VAL A 103 -9.95 27.20 12.64
C VAL A 103 -9.71 26.55 13.98
N ARG A 104 -10.34 25.39 14.18
CA ARG A 104 -10.13 24.53 15.34
C ARG A 104 -9.74 23.16 14.84
N VAL A 105 -8.69 22.60 15.42
CA VAL A 105 -8.28 21.21 15.21
C VAL A 105 -8.29 20.49 16.56
N TYR A 106 -8.80 19.28 16.55
CA TYR A 106 -8.96 18.41 17.70
C TYR A 106 -8.11 17.17 17.49
N TYR A 107 -7.40 16.77 18.55
CA TYR A 107 -6.48 15.64 18.55
C TYR A 107 -6.32 15.13 19.98
N GLN A 108 -5.74 13.96 20.15
CA GLN A 108 -5.37 13.42 21.45
C GLN A 108 -3.88 13.61 21.72
N ASP A 109 -3.54 14.15 22.89
CA ASP A 109 -2.14 14.28 23.32
C ASP A 109 -1.56 12.94 23.82
N GLU A 110 -0.25 12.92 24.11
CA GLU A 110 0.45 11.72 24.62
C GLU A 110 -0.08 11.22 25.98
N SER A 111 -0.90 12.02 26.68
CA SER A 111 -1.56 11.66 27.94
C SER A 111 -3.01 11.20 27.74
N ASN A 112 -3.41 10.88 26.51
CA ASN A 112 -4.77 10.49 26.12
C ASN A 112 -5.82 11.59 26.40
N SER A 113 -5.42 12.85 26.53
CA SER A 113 -6.36 13.98 26.66
C SER A 113 -6.74 14.50 25.28
N LEU A 114 -8.04 14.65 25.05
CA LEU A 114 -8.58 15.27 23.85
C LEU A 114 -8.38 16.78 23.97
N CYS A 115 -7.59 17.34 23.07
CA CYS A 115 -7.13 18.71 23.08
C CYS A 115 -7.71 19.50 21.91
N GLU A 116 -7.84 20.80 22.10
CA GLU A 116 -8.17 21.76 21.04
C GLU A 116 -6.93 22.60 20.72
N TYR A 117 -6.62 22.76 19.43
CA TYR A 117 -5.68 23.76 18.92
C TYR A 117 -6.43 24.77 18.07
N ARG A 118 -6.18 26.05 18.29
CA ARG A 118 -6.88 27.16 17.64
C ARG A 118 -5.95 27.86 16.69
N GLY A 119 -6.41 28.15 15.49
CA GLY A 119 -5.68 29.03 14.60
C GLY A 119 -6.52 29.67 13.52
N SER A 120 -5.85 30.08 12.45
CA SER A 120 -6.46 30.70 11.28
C SER A 120 -5.69 30.30 10.03
N PHE A 121 -6.26 30.59 8.85
CA PHE A 121 -5.56 30.39 7.57
C PHE A 121 -4.26 31.20 7.46
N GLU A 122 -4.10 32.25 8.27
CA GLU A 122 -2.90 33.10 8.29
C GLU A 122 -1.76 32.51 9.15
N GLY A 123 -2.00 31.42 9.89
CA GLY A 123 -0.95 30.68 10.62
C GLY A 123 -0.69 31.14 12.05
N SER A 124 -1.61 31.89 12.66
CA SER A 124 -1.53 32.18 14.10
C SER A 124 -2.14 31.01 14.87
N TRP A 125 -1.31 30.20 15.54
CA TRP A 125 -1.78 29.03 16.31
C TRP A 125 -1.60 29.20 17.83
N SER A 126 -2.53 28.65 18.60
CA SER A 126 -2.48 28.64 20.07
C SER A 126 -3.22 27.43 20.65
N TYR A 127 -2.80 27.00 21.84
CA TYR A 127 -3.48 25.94 22.57
C TYR A 127 -4.85 26.39 23.09
N GLY A 128 -5.91 25.67 22.71
CA GLY A 128 -7.29 25.98 23.04
C GLY A 128 -7.81 25.39 24.35
N GLY A 129 -7.07 24.45 24.94
CA GLY A 129 -7.42 23.74 26.18
C GLY A 129 -7.79 22.28 25.99
N ILE A 130 -8.06 21.60 27.09
CA ILE A 130 -8.52 20.21 27.13
C ILE A 130 -10.05 20.20 26.94
N VAL A 131 -10.52 19.38 26.00
CA VAL A 131 -11.93 19.05 25.82
C VAL A 131 -12.37 18.07 26.90
N ASN A 132 -11.68 16.92 26.98
CA ASN A 132 -11.90 15.89 28.00
C ASN A 132 -10.66 14.97 28.11
N ALA A 133 -10.50 14.27 29.24
CA ALA A 133 -9.46 13.26 29.41
C ALA A 133 -10.04 11.85 29.22
N PHE A 134 -9.35 11.00 28.44
CA PHE A 134 -9.78 9.64 28.17
C PHE A 134 -8.76 8.64 28.71
N HIS A 135 -9.23 7.45 29.10
CA HIS A 135 -8.36 6.39 29.62
C HIS A 135 -7.69 5.56 28.51
N LYS A 136 -8.13 5.72 27.26
CA LYS A 136 -7.70 4.93 26.11
C LYS A 136 -7.44 5.86 24.91
N PRO A 137 -6.60 5.43 23.96
CA PRO A 137 -6.51 6.08 22.66
C PRO A 137 -7.88 6.17 22.00
N LEU A 138 -8.19 7.34 21.45
CA LEU A 138 -9.37 7.53 20.60
C LEU A 138 -8.99 7.18 19.16
N GLY A 139 -9.91 6.52 18.45
CA GLY A 139 -9.82 6.36 17.00
C GLY A 139 -10.15 7.67 16.27
N THR A 140 -10.76 7.56 15.11
CA THR A 140 -11.14 8.68 14.24
C THR A 140 -12.03 9.69 14.97
N LEU A 141 -11.80 10.98 14.71
CA LEU A 141 -12.59 12.08 15.27
C LEU A 141 -13.34 12.79 14.13
N ALA A 142 -14.52 13.35 14.41
CA ALA A 142 -15.20 14.24 13.46
C ALA A 142 -15.69 15.52 14.13
N ALA A 143 -15.47 16.68 13.51
CA ALA A 143 -15.87 17.96 14.05
C ALA A 143 -16.66 18.77 13.02
N ILE A 144 -17.66 19.51 13.50
CA ILE A 144 -18.37 20.51 12.71
C ILE A 144 -18.58 21.77 13.54
N SER A 145 -18.84 22.87 12.84
CA SER A 145 -19.27 24.12 13.43
C SER A 145 -20.37 24.80 12.63
N TYR A 146 -21.23 25.53 13.32
CA TYR A 146 -22.24 26.39 12.71
C TYR A 146 -22.51 27.61 13.58
N VAL A 147 -23.12 28.66 13.01
CA VAL A 147 -23.45 29.90 13.73
C VAL A 147 -24.97 30.04 13.74
N GLU A 148 -25.54 30.22 14.94
CA GLU A 148 -26.95 30.58 15.12
C GLU A 148 -27.02 31.95 15.79
N ASN A 149 -26.86 32.00 17.13
CA ASN A 149 -26.64 33.23 17.90
C ASN A 149 -25.18 33.41 18.31
N MET A 150 -24.48 32.28 18.41
CA MET A 150 -23.06 32.16 18.71
C MET A 150 -22.54 30.90 18.02
N VAL A 151 -21.22 30.76 17.94
CA VAL A 151 -20.58 29.58 17.37
C VAL A 151 -21.01 28.34 18.16
N GLN A 152 -21.44 27.31 17.44
CA GLN A 152 -21.75 26.00 17.97
C GLN A 152 -20.69 25.04 17.46
N LEU A 153 -20.01 24.36 18.36
CA LEU A 153 -19.02 23.32 18.05
C LEU A 153 -19.62 21.97 18.43
N ARG A 154 -19.49 20.99 17.54
CA ARG A 154 -19.86 19.59 17.80
C ARG A 154 -18.67 18.72 17.44
N LEU A 155 -18.29 17.85 18.36
CA LEU A 155 -17.19 16.91 18.21
C LEU A 155 -17.73 15.51 18.49
N TYR A 156 -17.60 14.62 17.51
CA TYR A 156 -18.02 13.23 17.60
C TYR A 156 -16.78 12.38 17.81
N VAL A 157 -16.81 11.57 18.87
CA VAL A 157 -15.71 10.70 19.27
C VAL A 157 -16.24 9.33 19.60
N GLN A 158 -15.41 8.31 19.42
CA GLN A 158 -15.75 6.97 19.88
C GLN A 158 -15.33 6.76 21.34
N GLU A 159 -16.32 6.61 22.22
CA GLU A 159 -16.13 6.16 23.61
C GLU A 159 -16.49 4.68 23.71
N ASP A 160 -15.47 3.84 23.89
CA ASP A 160 -15.60 2.37 23.90
C ASP A 160 -16.27 1.80 22.64
N LYS A 161 -17.57 1.48 22.71
CA LYS A 161 -18.35 0.87 21.60
C LYS A 161 -19.44 1.80 21.06
N GLU A 162 -19.36 3.08 21.39
CA GLU A 162 -20.38 4.06 21.01
C GLU A 162 -19.74 5.33 20.48
N ILE A 163 -20.35 5.93 19.46
CA ILE A 163 -20.05 7.30 19.07
C ILE A 163 -20.87 8.22 19.97
N VAL A 164 -20.19 9.18 20.59
CA VAL A 164 -20.82 10.19 21.44
C VAL A 164 -20.49 11.59 20.93
N GLU A 165 -21.38 12.53 21.19
CA GLU A 165 -21.19 13.94 20.87
C GLU A 165 -20.74 14.75 22.09
N TRP A 166 -19.76 15.61 21.87
CA TRP A 166 -19.34 16.68 22.75
C TRP A 166 -19.71 18.03 22.12
N CYS A 167 -20.40 18.85 22.89
CA CYS A 167 -20.93 20.14 22.47
C CYS A 167 -20.20 21.27 23.17
N LYS A 168 -19.98 22.36 22.45
CA LYS A 168 -19.61 23.65 23.03
C LYS A 168 -20.39 24.77 22.37
N THR A 169 -20.84 25.70 23.20
CA THR A 169 -21.64 26.87 22.82
C THR A 169 -20.82 28.13 23.09
N GLY A 170 -20.51 28.88 22.04
CA GLY A 170 -19.64 30.04 22.04
C GLY A 170 -18.17 29.73 21.78
N ASP A 171 -17.43 30.78 21.42
CA ASP A 171 -15.98 30.77 21.20
C ASP A 171 -15.16 31.01 22.49
N GLY A 172 -15.82 31.54 23.54
CA GLY A 172 -15.23 31.81 24.84
C GLY A 172 -14.82 30.57 25.65
N PRO A 173 -14.41 30.76 26.92
CA PRO A 173 -13.98 29.68 27.83
C PRO A 173 -15.15 28.80 28.33
N GLY A 174 -16.26 28.75 27.59
CA GLY A 174 -17.38 27.86 27.90
C GLY A 174 -16.91 26.41 27.98
N SER A 175 -17.41 25.69 28.99
CA SER A 175 -17.10 24.28 29.20
C SER A 175 -17.74 23.42 28.12
N TRP A 176 -17.00 22.42 27.64
CA TRP A 176 -17.55 21.33 26.86
C TRP A 176 -18.56 20.53 27.70
N PHE A 177 -19.64 20.07 27.08
CA PHE A 177 -20.65 19.22 27.69
C PHE A 177 -21.07 18.11 26.74
N ARG A 178 -21.58 16.99 27.26
CA ARG A 178 -22.07 15.89 26.41
C ARG A 178 -23.37 16.27 25.72
N GLY A 179 -23.42 16.02 24.41
CA GLY A 179 -24.60 16.18 23.57
C GLY A 179 -25.58 15.01 23.71
N TYR A 180 -26.60 15.02 22.85
CA TYR A 180 -27.64 13.99 22.85
C TYR A 180 -27.36 12.84 21.87
N PHE A 181 -26.41 13.02 20.96
CA PHE A 181 -26.02 11.95 20.04
C PHE A 181 -25.26 10.85 20.77
N ARG A 182 -25.77 9.62 20.65
CA ARG A 182 -25.14 8.40 21.14
C ARG A 182 -25.59 7.24 20.27
N GLU A 183 -24.65 6.55 19.64
CA GLU A 183 -24.94 5.45 18.73
C GLU A 183 -23.94 4.31 18.92
N PRO A 184 -24.37 3.04 18.92
CA PRO A 184 -23.44 1.93 18.93
C PRO A 184 -22.63 1.88 17.63
N ALA A 185 -21.36 1.48 17.75
CA ALA A 185 -20.40 1.49 16.64
C ALA A 185 -19.43 0.32 16.72
N LEU A 186 -18.86 -0.04 15.56
CA LEU A 186 -17.68 -0.91 15.53
C LEU A 186 -16.51 -0.23 16.23
N PRO A 187 -15.73 -0.92 17.06
CA PRO A 187 -14.53 -0.35 17.69
C PRO A 187 -13.55 0.19 16.65
N ASN A 188 -13.03 1.39 16.91
CA ASN A 188 -12.19 2.18 16.00
C ASN A 188 -12.85 2.43 14.64
N THR A 189 -14.18 2.64 14.60
CA THR A 189 -14.84 3.03 13.35
C THR A 189 -14.43 4.43 12.94
N ASP A 190 -14.37 4.65 11.63
CA ASP A 190 -14.36 5.99 11.09
C ASP A 190 -15.69 6.70 11.39
N ILE A 191 -15.58 7.99 11.65
CA ILE A 191 -16.70 8.88 11.92
C ILE A 191 -16.62 10.02 10.91
N VAL A 192 -17.73 10.32 10.25
CA VAL A 192 -17.84 11.47 9.36
C VAL A 192 -18.99 12.34 9.81
N ALA A 193 -18.75 13.63 10.00
CA ALA A 193 -19.78 14.60 10.35
C ALA A 193 -19.83 15.73 9.32
N ILE A 194 -21.01 16.02 8.79
CA ILE A 194 -21.21 16.99 7.72
C ILE A 194 -22.37 17.91 8.08
N LYS A 195 -22.12 19.22 8.04
CA LYS A 195 -23.15 20.25 8.12
C LYS A 195 -23.55 20.70 6.72
N ARG A 196 -24.85 20.70 6.42
CA ARG A 196 -25.41 21.15 5.15
C ARG A 196 -26.42 22.26 5.36
N ASP A 197 -26.18 23.41 4.76
CA ASP A 197 -27.16 24.51 4.73
C ASP A 197 -28.35 24.15 3.84
N ILE A 198 -29.55 24.49 4.30
CA ILE A 198 -30.81 24.35 3.57
C ILE A 198 -31.59 25.68 3.66
N PRO A 199 -32.60 25.93 2.81
CA PRO A 199 -33.28 27.23 2.79
C PRO A 199 -33.84 27.71 4.14
N ASN A 200 -34.20 26.79 5.04
CA ASN A 200 -34.80 27.10 6.34
C ASN A 200 -33.97 26.56 7.52
N GLY A 201 -32.64 26.61 7.43
CA GLY A 201 -31.73 26.20 8.52
C GLY A 201 -30.57 25.34 8.01
N PHE A 202 -30.21 24.31 8.77
CA PHE A 202 -29.18 23.36 8.37
C PHE A 202 -29.53 21.96 8.85
N LEU A 203 -28.82 20.98 8.30
CA LEU A 203 -28.82 19.60 8.76
C LEU A 203 -27.41 19.22 9.19
N VAL A 204 -27.30 18.39 10.22
CA VAL A 204 -26.05 17.69 10.55
C VAL A 204 -26.24 16.22 10.21
N ASN A 205 -25.31 15.64 9.46
CA ASN A 205 -25.27 14.22 9.16
C ASN A 205 -24.06 13.62 9.85
N VAL A 206 -24.26 12.58 10.65
CA VAL A 206 -23.18 11.77 11.22
C VAL A 206 -23.27 10.40 10.58
N LEU A 207 -22.15 9.93 10.03
CA LEU A 207 -22.01 8.63 9.39
C LEU A 207 -20.94 7.82 10.14
N TRP A 208 -21.20 6.54 10.33
CA TRP A 208 -20.28 5.61 11.00
C TRP A 208 -20.60 4.17 10.61
N ALA A 209 -19.65 3.25 10.82
CA ALA A 209 -19.93 1.83 10.72
C ALA A 209 -20.49 1.31 12.06
N GLY A 210 -21.75 0.87 12.04
CA GLY A 210 -22.40 0.26 13.19
C GLY A 210 -21.79 -1.11 13.49
N PRO A 211 -22.04 -1.71 14.69
CA PRO A 211 -21.52 -3.03 15.02
C PRO A 211 -21.89 -4.10 13.99
N ASP A 212 -23.04 -3.94 13.35
CA ASP A 212 -23.52 -4.75 12.23
C ASP A 212 -22.71 -4.59 10.92
N GLN A 213 -21.65 -3.77 10.91
CA GLN A 213 -20.80 -3.46 9.74
C GLN A 213 -21.56 -2.78 8.60
N ILE A 214 -22.70 -2.20 8.94
CA ILE A 214 -23.50 -1.39 8.04
C ILE A 214 -23.05 0.06 8.24
N LEU A 215 -22.89 0.78 7.15
CA LEU A 215 -22.72 2.22 7.20
C LEU A 215 -24.07 2.82 7.61
N HIS A 216 -24.13 3.40 8.80
CA HIS A 216 -25.30 4.11 9.31
C HIS A 216 -25.16 5.60 9.06
N GLN A 217 -26.30 6.26 8.93
CA GLN A 217 -26.44 7.69 8.91
C GLN A 217 -27.46 8.10 9.96
N ARG A 218 -27.17 9.16 10.72
CA ARG A 218 -28.15 9.81 11.59
C ARG A 218 -28.10 11.31 11.42
N VAL A 219 -29.27 11.92 11.38
CA VAL A 219 -29.42 13.30 10.93
C VAL A 219 -30.07 14.16 12.01
N LEU A 220 -29.44 15.28 12.34
CA LEU A 220 -30.03 16.35 13.15
C LEU A 220 -30.86 17.22 12.22
N ALA A 221 -32.18 17.20 12.40
CA ALA A 221 -33.11 18.03 11.65
C ALA A 221 -33.05 19.51 12.10
N PRO A 222 -33.58 20.47 11.31
CA PRO A 222 -33.46 21.90 11.59
C PRO A 222 -34.17 22.35 12.88
N ASN A 223 -35.06 21.52 13.41
CA ASN A 223 -35.72 21.70 14.71
C ASN A 223 -34.89 21.12 15.88
N PHE A 224 -33.60 20.82 15.65
CA PHE A 224 -32.67 20.25 16.63
C PHE A 224 -33.10 18.90 17.21
N PHE A 225 -33.83 18.10 16.43
CA PHE A 225 -34.19 16.73 16.77
C PHE A 225 -33.37 15.74 15.95
N TRP A 226 -32.74 14.78 16.61
CA TRP A 226 -32.06 13.67 15.96
C TRP A 226 -33.07 12.67 15.44
N MET A 227 -33.11 12.48 14.12
CA MET A 227 -33.87 11.39 13.49
C MET A 227 -33.30 10.04 13.89
N ASP A 228 -34.05 8.96 13.67
CA ASP A 228 -33.54 7.60 13.90
C ASP A 228 -32.38 7.29 12.95
N SER A 229 -31.44 6.46 13.41
CA SER A 229 -30.34 5.98 12.58
C SER A 229 -30.88 5.13 11.43
N THR A 230 -30.34 5.37 10.23
CA THR A 230 -30.78 4.73 8.99
C THR A 230 -29.57 4.04 8.34
N PRO A 231 -29.68 2.76 7.94
CA PRO A 231 -28.64 2.08 7.20
C PRO A 231 -28.55 2.62 5.76
N ILE A 232 -27.35 2.91 5.27
CA ILE A 232 -27.12 3.53 3.95
C ILE A 232 -26.12 2.76 3.07
N GLY A 233 -25.42 1.75 3.59
CA GLY A 233 -24.52 0.91 2.80
C GLY A 233 -23.98 -0.28 3.59
N TYR A 234 -23.43 -1.27 2.87
CA TYR A 234 -22.73 -2.42 3.44
C TYR A 234 -21.23 -2.28 3.16
N LEU A 235 -20.37 -2.72 4.08
CA LEU A 235 -18.92 -2.76 3.85
C LEU A 235 -18.58 -4.04 3.06
N ASP A 236 -18.22 -3.90 1.78
CA ASP A 236 -18.08 -5.01 0.81
C ASP A 236 -16.99 -6.05 1.13
N THR A 237 -16.04 -5.75 2.01
CA THR A 237 -14.88 -6.63 2.33
C THR A 237 -15.08 -7.50 3.58
N ALA A 238 -16.18 -7.28 4.30
CA ALA A 238 -16.55 -8.01 5.50
C ALA A 238 -17.57 -9.10 5.16
N GLY A 239 -17.34 -10.35 5.59
CA GLY A 239 -18.39 -11.36 5.54
C GLY A 239 -19.61 -10.95 6.36
N THR A 240 -20.76 -11.62 6.18
CA THR A 240 -21.93 -11.40 7.06
C THR A 240 -21.52 -11.63 8.52
N PHE A 241 -21.89 -10.75 9.45
CA PHE A 241 -21.66 -11.01 10.87
C PHE A 241 -22.63 -12.06 11.42
N LEU A 242 -22.16 -12.95 12.29
CA LEU A 242 -23.00 -13.95 12.93
C LEU A 242 -22.69 -14.13 14.42
N GLY A 243 -23.74 -14.14 15.24
CA GLY A 243 -23.67 -14.28 16.71
C GLY A 243 -24.03 -12.98 17.45
N SER A 244 -23.22 -12.60 18.44
CA SER A 244 -23.38 -11.37 19.25
C SER A 244 -22.07 -10.58 19.39
N TRP A 245 -22.18 -9.25 19.37
CA TRP A 245 -21.08 -8.33 19.70
C TRP A 245 -20.82 -8.17 21.21
N ASN A 246 -21.54 -8.94 22.04
CA ASN A 246 -21.31 -8.98 23.47
C ASN A 246 -19.98 -9.67 23.80
N GLY A 247 -19.25 -9.13 24.77
CA GLY A 247 -17.90 -9.58 25.14
C GLY A 247 -16.78 -8.66 24.67
N ASN A 248 -15.55 -9.14 24.76
CA ASN A 248 -14.35 -8.44 24.33
C ASN A 248 -14.26 -8.49 22.80
N TYR A 249 -14.27 -7.32 22.17
CA TYR A 249 -14.08 -7.23 20.73
C TYR A 249 -12.67 -7.67 20.33
N PHE A 250 -12.56 -8.27 19.16
CA PHE A 250 -11.29 -8.52 18.53
C PHE A 250 -11.38 -8.30 17.02
N THR A 251 -10.25 -7.96 16.44
CA THR A 251 -10.03 -7.98 15.00
C THR A 251 -8.61 -8.51 14.76
N ASP A 252 -8.47 -9.29 13.70
CA ASP A 252 -7.17 -9.71 13.19
C ASP A 252 -6.68 -8.76 12.09
N ASN A 253 -7.42 -7.67 11.81
CA ASN A 253 -7.01 -6.65 10.85
C ASN A 253 -5.62 -6.10 11.19
N ASP A 254 -4.69 -6.26 10.26
CA ASP A 254 -3.31 -5.79 10.34
C ASP A 254 -2.98 -5.19 8.97
N SER A 255 -2.21 -4.10 8.94
CA SER A 255 -1.64 -3.48 7.74
C SER A 255 -1.07 -4.46 6.70
N ASN A 256 -0.59 -5.63 7.13
CA ASN A 256 0.01 -6.64 6.25
C ASN A 256 -0.87 -7.89 6.06
N ILE A 257 -2.15 -7.86 6.45
CA ILE A 257 -3.01 -9.06 6.46
C ILE A 257 -3.14 -9.72 5.09
N ASP A 258 -3.15 -8.96 4.00
CA ASP A 258 -3.20 -9.49 2.63
C ASP A 258 -1.96 -10.31 2.23
N SER A 259 -0.82 -9.98 2.84
CA SER A 259 0.44 -10.69 2.60
C SER A 259 0.55 -12.00 3.39
N LYS A 260 -0.26 -12.17 4.45
CA LYS A 260 -0.18 -13.32 5.35
C LYS A 260 -1.02 -14.49 4.81
N ARG A 261 -0.47 -15.71 4.87
CA ARG A 261 -1.20 -16.95 4.51
C ARG A 261 -1.48 -17.75 5.76
N ILE A 262 -2.75 -18.12 5.99
CA ILE A 262 -3.10 -18.99 7.12
C ILE A 262 -2.44 -20.35 6.88
N LYS A 263 -1.60 -20.78 7.81
CA LYS A 263 -0.95 -22.10 7.83
C LYS A 263 -1.75 -23.08 8.68
N LYS A 264 -2.40 -22.60 9.74
CA LYS A 264 -3.15 -23.43 10.67
C LYS A 264 -4.27 -22.64 11.34
N ILE A 265 -5.43 -23.28 11.47
CA ILE A 265 -6.54 -22.82 12.32
C ILE A 265 -6.55 -23.66 13.60
N LYS A 266 -6.55 -23.00 14.75
CA LYS A 266 -6.66 -23.60 16.08
C LYS A 266 -8.04 -23.28 16.63
N ILE A 267 -8.81 -24.29 17.02
CA ILE A 267 -10.18 -24.13 17.53
C ILE A 267 -10.37 -24.93 18.81
N ARG A 268 -11.07 -24.34 19.77
CA ARG A 268 -11.67 -25.08 20.88
C ARG A 268 -13.18 -25.11 20.74
N CYS A 269 -13.77 -26.29 20.87
CA CYS A 269 -15.22 -26.43 20.82
C CYS A 269 -15.73 -27.62 21.65
N GLY A 270 -16.91 -27.45 22.22
CA GLY A 270 -17.77 -28.52 22.72
C GLY A 270 -19.07 -28.54 21.91
N ASP A 271 -20.18 -28.19 22.56
CA ASP A 271 -21.44 -27.95 21.86
C ASP A 271 -21.39 -26.66 21.03
N ILE A 272 -20.74 -25.62 21.53
CA ILE A 272 -20.50 -24.35 20.84
C ILE A 272 -19.00 -24.12 20.60
N ILE A 273 -18.64 -23.05 19.89
CA ILE A 273 -17.23 -22.65 19.72
C ILE A 273 -16.78 -21.86 20.95
N ASP A 274 -15.83 -22.43 21.68
CA ASP A 274 -15.25 -21.80 22.88
C ASP A 274 -14.21 -20.75 22.50
N GLY A 275 -13.38 -21.04 21.49
CA GLY A 275 -12.34 -20.11 21.06
C GLY A 275 -11.65 -20.48 19.76
N ILE A 276 -10.94 -19.51 19.19
CA ILE A 276 -10.27 -19.61 17.90
C ILE A 276 -8.96 -18.82 17.87
N GLY A 277 -8.00 -19.27 17.06
CA GLY A 277 -6.79 -18.54 16.72
C GLY A 277 -6.15 -19.06 15.43
N LEU A 278 -5.30 -18.23 14.82
CA LEU A 278 -4.64 -18.50 13.55
C LEU A 278 -3.11 -18.51 13.72
N GLU A 279 -2.44 -19.34 12.91
CA GLU A 279 -1.00 -19.31 12.70
C GLU A 279 -0.76 -19.09 11.20
N PHE A 280 0.16 -18.20 10.86
CA PHE A 280 0.46 -17.81 9.49
C PHE A 280 1.77 -18.45 8.99
N SER A 281 1.95 -18.49 7.67
CA SER A 281 3.12 -19.10 7.02
C SER A 281 4.43 -18.34 7.29
N ASP A 282 4.35 -17.05 7.62
CA ASP A 282 5.49 -16.22 8.04
C ASP A 282 5.93 -16.50 9.49
N GLY A 283 5.25 -17.40 10.20
CA GLY A 283 5.51 -17.74 11.60
C GLY A 283 4.79 -16.85 12.62
N SER A 284 4.08 -15.81 12.17
CA SER A 284 3.24 -14.99 13.05
C SER A 284 1.95 -15.74 13.45
N SER A 285 1.25 -15.24 14.46
CA SER A 285 -0.01 -15.83 14.95
C SER A 285 -0.93 -14.76 15.50
N THR A 286 -2.24 -15.01 15.42
CA THR A 286 -3.21 -14.15 16.10
C THR A 286 -3.27 -14.49 17.59
N PRO A 287 -3.61 -13.52 18.46
CA PRO A 287 -3.94 -13.81 19.85
C PRO A 287 -5.13 -14.78 19.93
N TRP A 288 -5.15 -15.61 20.98
CA TRP A 288 -6.28 -16.49 21.24
C TRP A 288 -7.55 -15.69 21.54
N ARG A 289 -8.67 -16.03 20.89
CA ARG A 289 -9.98 -15.40 21.09
C ARG A 289 -10.94 -16.39 21.74
N GLY A 290 -11.71 -15.94 22.73
CA GLY A 290 -12.62 -16.79 23.50
C GLY A 290 -11.96 -17.55 24.65
N GLY A 291 -12.69 -18.51 25.21
CA GLY A 291 -12.30 -19.23 26.41
C GLY A 291 -11.44 -20.47 26.14
N GLN A 292 -11.15 -21.20 27.23
CA GLN A 292 -10.38 -22.44 27.23
C GLN A 292 -11.25 -23.69 27.39
N GLY A 293 -12.57 -23.56 27.21
CA GLY A 293 -13.51 -24.68 27.24
C GLY A 293 -13.32 -25.66 26.07
N GLY A 294 -14.17 -26.69 26.01
CA GLY A 294 -14.21 -27.63 24.88
C GLY A 294 -12.95 -28.46 24.64
N GLY A 295 -13.00 -29.29 23.58
CA GLY A 295 -11.85 -30.00 23.04
C GLY A 295 -11.02 -29.10 22.12
N TYR A 296 -9.70 -29.25 22.15
CA TYR A 296 -8.78 -28.51 21.28
C TYR A 296 -8.56 -29.27 19.97
N HIS A 297 -8.66 -28.55 18.85
CA HIS A 297 -8.55 -29.06 17.49
C HIS A 297 -7.66 -28.17 16.63
N GLU A 298 -7.03 -28.77 15.63
CA GLU A 298 -6.23 -28.05 14.64
C GLU A 298 -6.64 -28.46 13.22
N PHE A 299 -6.70 -27.48 12.33
CA PHE A 299 -6.79 -27.67 10.90
C PHE A 299 -5.56 -27.07 10.23
N VAL A 300 -4.60 -27.93 9.89
CA VAL A 300 -3.35 -27.54 9.24
C VAL A 300 -3.57 -27.48 7.73
N LEU A 301 -3.14 -26.39 7.10
CA LEU A 301 -3.16 -26.20 5.65
C LEU A 301 -1.86 -26.70 5.01
N PHE A 302 -1.97 -27.24 3.80
CA PHE A 302 -0.80 -27.56 2.98
C PHE A 302 -0.17 -26.29 2.41
N ASP A 303 1.08 -26.41 1.97
CA ASP A 303 1.77 -25.26 1.40
C ASP A 303 1.06 -24.77 0.13
N GLY A 304 0.78 -23.47 0.07
CA GLY A 304 0.01 -22.84 -1.02
C GLY A 304 -1.51 -23.06 -0.98
N GLU A 305 -2.04 -23.79 0.00
CA GLU A 305 -3.48 -23.91 0.22
C GLU A 305 -4.01 -22.68 0.98
N ASP A 306 -5.20 -22.21 0.64
CA ASP A 306 -5.89 -21.13 1.36
C ASP A 306 -7.29 -21.61 1.78
N ILE A 307 -7.91 -20.98 2.77
CA ILE A 307 -9.35 -21.15 3.01
C ILE A 307 -10.11 -20.21 2.10
N VAL A 308 -11.09 -20.75 1.35
CA VAL A 308 -11.87 -19.97 0.36
C VAL A 308 -13.35 -19.90 0.71
N GLN A 309 -13.80 -20.75 1.64
CA GLN A 309 -15.17 -20.77 2.09
C GLN A 309 -15.24 -21.27 3.54
N MET A 310 -16.21 -20.73 4.28
CA MET A 310 -16.52 -21.13 5.65
C MET A 310 -18.02 -21.36 5.79
N ASN A 311 -18.40 -22.45 6.46
CA ASN A 311 -19.78 -22.69 6.88
C ASN A 311 -19.86 -22.44 8.37
N VAL A 312 -20.74 -21.55 8.81
CA VAL A 312 -20.84 -21.12 10.21
C VAL A 312 -22.30 -21.11 10.66
N CYS A 313 -22.55 -21.51 11.90
CA CYS A 313 -23.88 -21.47 12.53
C CYS A 313 -23.82 -20.69 13.84
N SER A 314 -24.91 -20.04 14.20
CA SER A 314 -25.10 -19.47 15.53
C SER A 314 -26.33 -20.05 16.22
N PHE A 315 -26.26 -20.10 17.54
CA PHE A 315 -27.37 -20.47 18.40
C PHE A 315 -27.34 -19.61 19.66
N ASN A 316 -28.50 -19.10 20.07
CA ASN A 316 -28.64 -18.21 21.23
C ASN A 316 -27.61 -17.06 21.25
N ARG A 317 -27.35 -16.49 20.07
CA ARG A 317 -26.38 -15.40 19.84
C ARG A 317 -24.92 -15.75 20.15
N GLN A 318 -24.55 -17.04 20.10
CA GLN A 318 -23.18 -17.53 20.17
C GLN A 318 -22.83 -18.32 18.91
N VAL A 319 -21.55 -18.37 18.53
CA VAL A 319 -21.11 -19.18 17.39
C VAL A 319 -21.16 -20.65 17.80
N SER A 320 -22.06 -21.42 17.19
CA SER A 320 -22.34 -22.79 17.61
C SER A 320 -21.58 -23.83 16.81
N LYS A 321 -21.32 -23.59 15.52
CA LYS A 321 -20.70 -24.57 14.64
C LYS A 321 -19.91 -23.92 13.50
N MET A 322 -18.78 -24.51 13.11
CA MET A 322 -17.92 -24.00 12.04
C MET A 322 -17.32 -25.13 11.20
N LYS A 323 -17.14 -24.91 9.90
CA LYS A 323 -16.39 -25.77 8.99
C LYS A 323 -15.69 -24.94 7.93
N PHE A 324 -14.48 -25.34 7.57
CA PHE A 324 -13.66 -24.65 6.57
C PHE A 324 -13.53 -25.48 5.30
N LEU A 325 -13.56 -24.81 4.16
CA LEU A 325 -13.28 -25.38 2.85
C LEU A 325 -12.08 -24.65 2.24
N THR A 326 -11.14 -25.44 1.76
CA THR A 326 -9.87 -24.97 1.23
C THR A 326 -9.93 -24.80 -0.29
N SER A 327 -8.98 -24.06 -0.83
CA SER A 327 -8.76 -23.87 -2.25
C SER A 327 -8.50 -25.21 -2.97
N THR A 328 -7.94 -26.22 -2.30
CA THR A 328 -7.68 -27.55 -2.89
C THR A 328 -8.89 -28.51 -2.85
N GLY A 329 -10.05 -28.04 -2.39
CA GLY A 329 -11.26 -28.85 -2.22
C GLY A 329 -11.28 -29.70 -0.94
N ARG A 330 -10.21 -29.69 -0.14
CA ARG A 330 -10.19 -30.31 1.19
C ARG A 330 -11.08 -29.53 2.14
N SER A 331 -11.75 -30.21 3.05
CA SER A 331 -12.59 -29.58 4.07
C SER A 331 -12.25 -30.07 5.47
N SER A 332 -12.39 -29.19 6.46
CA SER A 332 -12.28 -29.57 7.87
C SER A 332 -13.50 -30.39 8.30
N PRO A 333 -13.42 -31.09 9.45
CA PRO A 333 -14.61 -31.49 10.19
C PRO A 333 -15.47 -30.28 10.57
N TYR A 334 -16.72 -30.53 10.94
CA TYR A 334 -17.48 -29.53 11.69
C TYR A 334 -16.96 -29.47 13.13
N TYR A 335 -16.63 -28.26 13.57
CA TYR A 335 -16.33 -27.93 14.96
C TYR A 335 -17.58 -27.38 15.63
N GLY A 336 -17.82 -27.74 16.89
CA GLY A 336 -19.09 -27.48 17.55
C GLY A 336 -20.18 -28.45 17.10
N ASN A 337 -21.20 -28.66 17.93
CA ASN A 337 -22.22 -29.67 17.68
C ASN A 337 -23.66 -29.14 17.78
N HIS A 338 -23.84 -27.97 18.38
CA HIS A 338 -25.17 -27.38 18.57
C HIS A 338 -25.81 -26.96 17.25
N GLY A 339 -27.15 -26.90 17.23
CA GLY A 339 -27.93 -26.54 16.06
C GLY A 339 -27.74 -25.09 15.61
N GLY A 340 -28.51 -24.71 14.59
CA GLY A 340 -28.47 -23.40 13.95
C GLY A 340 -28.59 -23.53 12.44
N THR A 341 -29.02 -22.46 11.77
CA THR A 341 -28.99 -22.41 10.30
C THR A 341 -27.55 -22.14 9.87
N ALA A 342 -27.02 -22.97 8.97
CA ALA A 342 -25.69 -22.76 8.41
C ALA A 342 -25.73 -21.61 7.40
N GLU A 343 -24.87 -20.63 7.62
CA GLU A 343 -24.52 -19.63 6.63
C GLU A 343 -23.23 -20.04 5.94
N VAL A 344 -23.19 -19.85 4.63
CA VAL A 344 -22.01 -20.11 3.79
C VAL A 344 -21.39 -18.76 3.47
N TRP A 345 -20.16 -18.56 3.91
CA TRP A 345 -19.39 -17.37 3.62
C TRP A 345 -18.27 -17.70 2.64
N SER A 346 -18.20 -16.93 1.58
CA SER A 346 -17.15 -16.92 0.56
C SER A 346 -17.16 -15.55 -0.10
N TYR A 347 -16.00 -15.05 -0.53
CA TYR A 347 -15.93 -13.75 -1.19
C TYR A 347 -15.13 -13.87 -2.47
N GLU A 348 -15.80 -14.04 -3.61
CA GLU A 348 -15.19 -14.04 -4.96
C GLU A 348 -13.91 -14.88 -5.13
N GLY A 349 -13.75 -15.94 -4.34
CA GLY A 349 -12.54 -16.76 -4.34
C GLY A 349 -11.31 -16.16 -3.64
N ASN A 350 -11.47 -15.05 -2.93
CA ASN A 350 -10.43 -14.49 -2.07
C ASN A 350 -10.09 -15.44 -0.93
N ALA A 351 -8.83 -15.42 -0.50
CA ALA A 351 -8.40 -16.20 0.66
C ALA A 351 -8.92 -15.57 1.96
N LEU A 352 -9.32 -16.40 2.92
CA LEU A 352 -9.59 -15.95 4.29
C LEU A 352 -8.28 -15.45 4.89
N ALA A 353 -8.31 -14.22 5.41
CA ALA A 353 -7.15 -13.55 5.96
C ALA A 353 -7.17 -13.50 7.49
N GLY A 354 -8.37 -13.45 8.07
CA GLY A 354 -8.55 -13.38 9.52
C GLY A 354 -10.01 -13.31 9.92
N PHE A 355 -10.23 -12.91 11.18
CA PHE A 355 -11.57 -12.70 11.71
C PHE A 355 -11.67 -11.37 12.45
N ALA A 356 -12.89 -10.84 12.50
CA ALA A 356 -13.29 -9.89 13.53
C ALA A 356 -14.51 -10.44 14.28
N GLY A 357 -14.72 -10.02 15.51
CA GLY A 357 -15.78 -10.57 16.33
C GLY A 357 -15.79 -10.08 17.77
N ALA A 358 -16.54 -10.80 18.60
CA ALA A 358 -16.56 -10.61 20.04
C ALA A 358 -16.47 -11.94 20.76
N SER A 359 -15.74 -11.96 21.87
CA SER A 359 -15.49 -13.18 22.63
C SER A 359 -15.33 -12.90 24.13
N ASP A 360 -15.66 -13.89 24.95
CA ASP A 360 -15.41 -13.89 26.39
C ASP A 360 -14.97 -15.29 26.85
N ASN A 361 -15.79 -15.99 27.63
CA ASN A 361 -15.65 -17.41 27.88
C ASN A 361 -15.95 -18.25 26.63
N PHE A 362 -16.65 -17.68 25.64
CA PHE A 362 -16.96 -18.32 24.36
C PHE A 362 -16.72 -17.37 23.18
N LEU A 363 -16.80 -17.91 21.97
CA LEU A 363 -16.87 -17.10 20.77
C LEU A 363 -18.33 -16.64 20.54
N ASN A 364 -18.64 -15.44 21.02
CA ASN A 364 -20.00 -14.91 20.97
C ASN A 364 -20.41 -14.50 19.56
N GLY A 365 -19.51 -13.88 18.81
CA GLY A 365 -19.78 -13.47 17.44
C GLY A 365 -18.51 -13.47 16.61
N ILE A 366 -18.66 -13.77 15.32
CA ILE A 366 -17.55 -13.83 14.37
C ILE A 366 -17.99 -13.28 13.03
N MET A 367 -16.99 -12.87 12.27
CA MET A 367 -17.08 -12.41 10.90
C MET A 367 -15.78 -12.76 10.18
N ALA A 368 -15.89 -13.24 8.94
CA ALA A 368 -14.72 -13.50 8.11
C ALA A 368 -14.17 -12.20 7.51
N MET A 369 -12.84 -12.09 7.52
CA MET A 369 -12.11 -11.09 6.76
C MET A 369 -11.42 -11.76 5.57
N TRP A 370 -11.65 -11.25 4.37
CA TRP A 370 -11.10 -11.80 3.13
C TRP A 370 -9.96 -10.91 2.63
N SER A 371 -8.85 -11.51 2.20
CA SER A 371 -7.73 -10.77 1.63
C SER A 371 -8.01 -10.37 0.18
N GLU A 372 -7.37 -9.34 -0.34
CA GLU A 372 -7.37 -9.06 -1.78
C GLU A 372 -6.70 -10.17 -2.60
N ARG A 373 -5.85 -10.98 -1.95
CA ARG A 373 -5.23 -12.15 -2.57
C ARG A 373 -6.29 -13.18 -2.95
N LYS A 374 -6.50 -13.37 -4.25
CA LYS A 374 -7.19 -14.55 -4.80
C LYS A 374 -6.42 -15.81 -4.37
N SER A 375 -7.11 -16.82 -3.85
CA SER A 375 -6.45 -18.08 -3.52
C SER A 375 -5.74 -18.67 -4.75
N LYS A 376 -4.67 -19.45 -4.54
CA LYS A 376 -3.94 -20.09 -5.64
C LYS A 376 -4.81 -20.98 -6.55
N VAL A 377 -6.03 -21.34 -6.12
CA VAL A 377 -6.95 -22.20 -6.88
C VAL A 377 -8.13 -21.42 -7.46
N THR A 378 -8.32 -20.13 -7.15
CA THR A 378 -9.44 -19.32 -7.67
C THR A 378 -9.13 -18.52 -8.94
N LEU A 379 -7.97 -18.75 -9.55
CA LEU A 379 -7.87 -18.73 -11.02
C LEU A 379 -8.63 -19.98 -11.53
N ASN A 380 -9.94 -20.00 -11.34
CA ASN A 380 -10.77 -21.19 -11.56
C ASN A 380 -10.95 -21.47 -13.07
N THR A 381 -10.49 -20.56 -13.92
CA THR A 381 -10.57 -20.73 -15.37
C THR A 381 -9.27 -20.38 -16.05
N LEU A 382 -9.02 -21.07 -17.16
CA LEU A 382 -8.01 -20.69 -18.14
C LEU A 382 -8.17 -19.22 -18.57
N GLU A 383 -9.39 -18.68 -18.59
CA GLU A 383 -9.67 -17.28 -18.93
C GLU A 383 -9.02 -16.32 -17.94
N ASP A 384 -9.09 -16.59 -16.64
CA ASP A 384 -8.45 -15.74 -15.64
C ASP A 384 -6.92 -15.74 -15.79
N LEU A 385 -6.32 -16.91 -16.08
CA LEU A 385 -4.89 -17.01 -16.38
C LEU A 385 -4.51 -16.19 -17.61
N ILE A 386 -5.32 -16.25 -18.68
CA ILE A 386 -5.10 -15.47 -19.90
C ILE A 386 -5.17 -13.97 -19.59
N VAL A 387 -6.17 -13.53 -18.82
CA VAL A 387 -6.32 -12.11 -18.43
C VAL A 387 -5.10 -11.65 -17.63
N GLN A 388 -4.69 -12.40 -16.61
CA GLN A 388 -3.52 -12.06 -15.81
C GLN A 388 -2.22 -12.06 -16.63
N SER A 389 -2.06 -13.02 -17.54
CA SER A 389 -0.95 -13.10 -18.49
C SER A 389 -0.88 -11.88 -19.43
N ASN A 390 -2.03 -11.35 -19.84
CA ASN A 390 -2.12 -10.11 -20.61
C ASN A 390 -1.71 -8.88 -19.80
N VAL A 391 -2.23 -8.74 -18.58
CA VAL A 391 -1.88 -7.63 -17.68
C VAL A 391 -0.37 -7.63 -17.39
N LEU A 392 0.16 -8.76 -16.95
CA LEU A 392 1.60 -8.96 -16.71
C LEU A 392 2.44 -8.67 -17.95
N GLY A 393 2.01 -9.12 -19.13
CA GLY A 393 2.71 -8.85 -20.38
C GLY A 393 2.85 -7.35 -20.66
N ASN A 394 1.78 -6.58 -20.48
CA ASN A 394 1.78 -5.13 -20.69
C ASN A 394 2.64 -4.41 -19.63
N GLU A 395 2.57 -4.83 -18.37
CA GLU A 395 3.41 -4.28 -17.30
C GLU A 395 4.90 -4.53 -17.57
N ILE A 396 5.26 -5.76 -17.97
CA ILE A 396 6.65 -6.13 -18.30
C ILE A 396 7.17 -5.34 -19.50
N GLN A 397 6.34 -5.12 -20.52
CA GLN A 397 6.71 -4.30 -21.67
C GLN A 397 6.95 -2.84 -21.27
N THR A 398 6.10 -2.29 -20.40
CA THR A 398 6.26 -0.93 -19.86
C THR A 398 7.54 -0.82 -19.04
N ALA A 399 7.79 -1.78 -18.15
CA ALA A 399 9.01 -1.87 -17.34
C ALA A 399 10.28 -1.95 -18.19
N SER A 400 10.25 -2.71 -19.28
CA SER A 400 11.37 -2.78 -20.23
C SER A 400 11.67 -1.41 -20.86
N GLY A 401 10.64 -0.62 -21.19
CA GLY A 401 10.82 0.75 -21.70
C GLY A 401 11.41 1.70 -20.65
N LEU A 402 10.98 1.57 -19.39
CA LEU A 402 11.54 2.34 -18.27
C LEU A 402 13.00 1.98 -18.00
N CYS A 403 13.38 0.70 -18.10
CA CYS A 403 14.75 0.27 -17.92
C CYS A 403 15.70 1.00 -18.88
N GLN A 404 15.39 1.03 -20.19
CA GLN A 404 16.18 1.79 -21.17
C GLN A 404 16.26 3.28 -20.83
N LYS A 405 15.13 3.90 -20.45
CA LYS A 405 15.08 5.30 -20.04
C LYS A 405 16.01 5.58 -18.86
N TYR A 406 16.09 4.69 -17.87
CA TYR A 406 16.99 4.83 -16.74
C TYR A 406 18.47 4.68 -17.12
N GLU A 407 18.79 3.77 -18.05
CA GLU A 407 20.14 3.67 -18.60
C GLU A 407 20.56 4.98 -19.30
N ASP A 408 19.70 5.53 -20.16
CA ASP A 408 19.97 6.77 -20.87
C ASP A 408 20.12 7.98 -19.91
N THR A 409 19.24 8.03 -18.90
CA THR A 409 19.26 9.10 -17.88
C THR A 409 20.50 9.01 -17.00
N SER A 410 20.88 7.80 -16.56
CA SER A 410 22.08 7.58 -15.75
C SER A 410 23.35 7.88 -16.55
N ALA A 411 23.41 7.52 -17.83
CA ALA A 411 24.52 7.85 -18.73
C ALA A 411 24.65 9.37 -18.93
N THR A 412 23.52 10.06 -19.11
CA THR A 412 23.47 11.53 -19.22
C THR A 412 23.99 12.20 -17.95
N LEU A 413 23.47 11.80 -16.77
CA LEU A 413 23.90 12.35 -15.48
C LEU A 413 25.37 12.04 -15.19
N LYS A 414 25.85 10.83 -15.53
CA LYS A 414 27.26 10.48 -15.42
C LYS A 414 28.12 11.43 -16.26
N ASN A 415 27.73 11.69 -17.50
CA ASN A 415 28.44 12.63 -18.38
C ASN A 415 28.37 14.08 -17.88
N GLU A 416 27.25 14.51 -17.31
CA GLU A 416 27.15 15.84 -16.68
C GLU A 416 28.07 15.97 -15.45
N ILE A 417 28.23 14.91 -14.65
CA ILE A 417 29.15 14.90 -13.50
C ILE A 417 30.60 14.90 -13.97
N GLU A 418 30.93 14.05 -14.96
CA GLU A 418 32.29 13.91 -15.46
C GLU A 418 32.67 15.17 -16.25
N VAL A 419 31.93 15.53 -17.30
CA VAL A 419 32.31 16.65 -18.19
C VAL A 419 31.79 17.99 -17.71
N GLY A 420 30.54 18.06 -17.23
CA GLY A 420 29.88 19.32 -16.88
C GLY A 420 30.48 20.00 -15.65
N LEU A 421 30.90 19.22 -14.65
CA LEU A 421 31.50 19.77 -13.43
C LEU A 421 33.01 19.99 -13.53
N HIS A 422 33.69 19.43 -14.54
CA HIS A 422 35.14 19.63 -14.74
C HIS A 422 35.51 21.10 -14.90
N GLY A 423 34.80 21.86 -15.74
CA GLY A 423 35.10 23.26 -16.00
C GLY A 423 35.00 24.14 -14.74
N PRO A 424 33.85 24.16 -14.05
CA PRO A 424 33.69 24.88 -12.78
C PRO A 424 34.70 24.46 -11.71
N ALA A 425 34.99 23.16 -11.61
CA ALA A 425 35.97 22.64 -10.65
C ALA A 425 37.40 23.07 -10.97
N ASP A 426 37.83 22.99 -12.23
CA ASP A 426 39.16 23.45 -12.65
C ASP A 426 39.33 24.95 -12.42
N LEU A 427 38.30 25.76 -12.69
CA LEU A 427 38.31 27.20 -12.38
C LEU A 427 38.41 27.46 -10.87
N ALA A 428 37.67 26.72 -10.05
CA ALA A 428 37.76 26.83 -8.59
C ALA A 428 39.16 26.44 -8.08
N MET A 429 39.73 25.34 -8.59
CA MET A 429 41.05 24.83 -8.21
C MET A 429 42.20 25.73 -8.69
N GLN A 430 42.11 26.30 -9.89
CA GLN A 430 43.04 27.34 -10.34
C GLN A 430 43.01 28.55 -9.41
N GLY A 431 41.81 28.96 -8.99
CA GLY A 431 41.63 30.01 -8.00
C GLY A 431 42.31 29.68 -6.66
N ILE A 432 42.16 28.45 -6.16
CA ILE A 432 42.87 27.97 -4.96
C ILE A 432 44.39 28.05 -5.15
N SER A 433 44.91 27.65 -6.30
CA SER A 433 46.36 27.75 -6.57
C SER A 433 46.85 29.19 -6.47
N VAL A 434 46.09 30.16 -6.99
CA VAL A 434 46.42 31.58 -6.91
C VAL A 434 46.32 32.10 -5.47
N LEU A 435 45.30 31.69 -4.73
CA LEU A 435 45.13 32.03 -3.32
C LEU A 435 46.31 31.50 -2.48
N ILE A 436 46.71 30.25 -2.67
CA ILE A 436 47.85 29.64 -1.95
C ILE A 436 49.12 30.44 -2.18
N GLN A 437 49.42 30.83 -3.42
CA GLN A 437 50.60 31.65 -3.71
C GLN A 437 50.57 33.00 -2.99
N SER A 438 49.39 33.62 -2.87
CA SER A 438 49.25 34.86 -2.08
C SER A 438 49.45 34.63 -0.59
N VAL A 439 48.90 33.55 -0.04
CA VAL A 439 49.04 33.16 1.37
C VAL A 439 50.50 32.84 1.71
N GLU A 440 51.22 32.15 0.82
CA GLU A 440 52.65 31.87 0.97
C GLU A 440 53.51 33.13 0.95
N LYS A 441 53.23 34.06 0.03
CA LYS A 441 53.90 35.37 0.02
C LYS A 441 53.68 36.11 1.35
N LEU A 442 52.47 36.09 1.89
CA LEU A 442 52.18 36.67 3.19
C LEU A 442 52.91 35.95 4.33
N TYR A 443 52.97 34.62 4.31
CA TYR A 443 53.69 33.82 5.30
C TYR A 443 55.18 34.16 5.36
N HIS A 444 55.85 34.24 4.21
CA HIS A 444 57.26 34.63 4.17
C HIS A 444 57.46 36.06 4.65
N SER A 445 56.63 37.01 4.19
CA SER A 445 56.69 38.41 4.62
C SER A 445 56.45 38.58 6.12
N ALA A 446 55.55 37.78 6.71
CA ALA A 446 55.28 37.78 8.14
C ALA A 446 56.45 37.25 8.97
N ASN A 447 57.13 36.21 8.50
CA ASN A 447 58.33 35.68 9.14
C ASN A 447 59.52 36.67 9.08
N ASP A 448 59.56 37.52 8.05
CA ASP A 448 60.55 38.59 7.91
C ASP A 448 60.15 39.87 8.70
N GLY A 449 59.02 39.86 9.41
CA GLY A 449 58.53 40.99 10.21
C GLY A 449 57.88 42.12 9.39
N LEU A 450 57.59 41.89 8.11
CA LEU A 450 57.07 42.85 7.14
C LEU A 450 55.61 42.53 6.74
N VAL A 451 54.71 42.41 7.71
CA VAL A 451 53.28 42.21 7.39
C VAL A 451 52.72 43.49 6.76
N THR A 452 52.25 43.41 5.52
CA THR A 452 51.62 44.55 4.83
C THR A 452 50.12 44.34 4.71
N ASP A 453 49.33 45.37 5.04
CA ASP A 453 47.88 45.39 4.82
C ASP A 453 47.52 45.07 3.35
N ALA A 454 48.36 45.47 2.39
CA ALA A 454 48.16 45.17 0.98
C ALA A 454 48.14 43.65 0.66
N LEU A 455 49.06 42.87 1.24
CA LEU A 455 49.08 41.41 1.06
C LEU A 455 47.89 40.73 1.74
N VAL A 456 47.43 41.25 2.88
CA VAL A 456 46.21 40.76 3.54
C VAL A 456 44.98 41.07 2.70
N ALA A 457 44.85 42.30 2.19
CA ALA A 457 43.76 42.70 1.30
C ALA A 457 43.72 41.83 0.03
N LEU A 458 44.89 41.51 -0.54
CA LEU A 458 45.02 40.62 -1.69
C LEU A 458 44.58 39.19 -1.39
N CYS A 459 45.00 38.61 -0.25
CA CYS A 459 44.56 37.29 0.17
C CYS A 459 43.04 37.23 0.36
N LYS A 460 42.45 38.26 0.96
CA LYS A 460 41.00 38.37 1.13
C LYS A 460 40.29 38.51 -0.22
N GLY A 461 40.82 39.33 -1.14
CA GLY A 461 40.30 39.45 -2.51
C GLY A 461 40.25 38.12 -3.24
N HIS A 462 41.37 37.38 -3.27
CA HIS A 462 41.40 36.03 -3.86
C HIS A 462 40.45 35.08 -3.12
N SER A 463 40.33 35.17 -1.80
CA SER A 463 39.38 34.33 -1.04
C SER A 463 37.93 34.56 -1.46
N VAL A 464 37.53 35.81 -1.72
CA VAL A 464 36.19 36.13 -2.26
C VAL A 464 35.98 35.50 -3.63
N VAL A 465 36.91 35.72 -4.58
CA VAL A 465 36.82 35.17 -5.95
C VAL A 465 36.70 33.64 -5.93
N VAL A 466 37.55 32.98 -5.14
CA VAL A 466 37.55 31.51 -5.02
C VAL A 466 36.29 31.01 -4.32
N GLY A 467 35.85 31.70 -3.27
CA GLY A 467 34.61 31.39 -2.55
C GLY A 467 33.38 31.42 -3.45
N THR A 468 33.28 32.42 -4.35
CA THR A 468 32.24 32.51 -5.38
C THR A 468 32.29 31.33 -6.35
N ARG A 469 33.48 30.94 -6.84
CA ARG A 469 33.61 29.77 -7.74
C ARG A 469 33.18 28.46 -7.08
N PHE A 470 33.49 28.27 -5.79
CA PHE A 470 33.00 27.11 -5.03
C PHE A 470 31.51 27.16 -4.74
N LYS A 471 30.93 28.35 -4.58
CA LYS A 471 29.48 28.53 -4.48
C LYS A 471 28.79 28.11 -5.78
N ASP A 472 29.33 28.49 -6.93
CA ASP A 472 28.80 28.10 -8.24
C ASP A 472 28.91 26.58 -8.45
N LEU A 473 30.06 25.99 -8.09
CA LEU A 473 30.26 24.53 -8.10
C LEU A 473 29.27 23.81 -7.18
N HIS A 474 29.05 24.34 -5.97
CA HIS A 474 28.04 23.82 -5.04
C HIS A 474 26.63 23.88 -5.62
N GLN A 475 26.24 24.99 -6.23
CA GLN A 475 24.91 25.14 -6.85
C GLN A 475 24.71 24.15 -8.00
N GLN A 476 25.68 24.02 -8.90
CA GLN A 476 25.61 23.09 -10.04
C GLN A 476 25.58 21.63 -9.58
N SER A 477 26.46 21.25 -8.65
CA SER A 477 26.48 19.89 -8.10
C SER A 477 25.20 19.57 -7.32
N SER A 478 24.60 20.56 -6.63
CA SER A 478 23.31 20.39 -5.93
C SER A 478 22.16 20.14 -6.90
N ALA A 479 22.13 20.84 -8.04
CA ALA A 479 21.12 20.61 -9.07
C ALA A 479 21.20 19.18 -9.65
N ILE A 480 22.41 18.69 -9.89
CA ILE A 480 22.65 17.30 -10.33
C ILE A 480 22.25 16.30 -9.23
N MET A 481 22.60 16.58 -7.97
CA MET A 481 22.26 15.73 -6.82
C MET A 481 20.75 15.54 -6.67
N ASN A 482 19.96 16.59 -6.84
CA ASN A 482 18.50 16.49 -6.77
C ASN A 482 17.95 15.53 -7.84
N ARG A 483 18.41 15.66 -9.09
CA ARG A 483 18.04 14.75 -10.18
C ARG A 483 18.49 13.30 -9.93
N LEU A 484 19.66 13.11 -9.30
CA LEU A 484 20.13 11.78 -8.89
C LEU A 484 19.28 11.18 -7.78
N ASN A 485 18.79 11.98 -6.82
CA ASN A 485 17.89 11.50 -5.77
C ASN A 485 16.60 10.96 -6.35
N ASP A 486 16.00 11.72 -7.28
CA ASP A 486 14.77 11.30 -7.98
C ASP A 486 15.02 10.01 -8.77
N LEU A 487 16.12 9.95 -9.55
CA LEU A 487 16.47 8.76 -10.32
C LEU A 487 16.73 7.53 -9.44
N VAL A 488 17.43 7.67 -8.31
CA VAL A 488 17.69 6.55 -7.39
C VAL A 488 16.39 6.03 -6.79
N LEU A 489 15.47 6.93 -6.42
CA LEU A 489 14.15 6.54 -5.90
C LEU A 489 13.38 5.73 -6.94
N ASP A 490 13.28 6.26 -8.17
CA ASP A 490 12.56 5.63 -9.28
C ASP A 490 13.14 4.25 -9.64
N VAL A 491 14.47 4.14 -9.81
CA VAL A 491 15.14 2.89 -10.19
C VAL A 491 15.04 1.86 -9.06
N THR A 492 15.13 2.28 -7.79
CA THR A 492 14.98 1.37 -6.65
C THR A 492 13.56 0.83 -6.55
N HIS A 493 12.56 1.69 -6.74
CA HIS A 493 11.16 1.29 -6.79
C HIS A 493 10.92 0.28 -7.91
N GLU A 494 11.37 0.57 -9.13
CA GLU A 494 11.16 -0.32 -10.27
C GLU A 494 11.90 -1.65 -10.11
N ALA A 495 13.10 -1.66 -9.51
CA ALA A 495 13.82 -2.89 -9.20
C ALA A 495 13.06 -3.78 -8.21
N ALA A 496 12.47 -3.19 -7.16
CA ALA A 496 11.63 -3.92 -6.20
C ALA A 496 10.36 -4.47 -6.86
N THR A 497 9.71 -3.66 -7.69
CA THR A 497 8.51 -4.07 -8.45
C THR A 497 8.83 -5.18 -9.44
N ALA A 498 9.97 -5.12 -10.14
CA ALA A 498 10.43 -6.18 -11.03
C ALA A 498 10.64 -7.51 -10.29
N GLN A 499 11.21 -7.48 -9.08
CA GLN A 499 11.37 -8.67 -8.25
C GLN A 499 10.02 -9.27 -7.82
N SER A 500 9.04 -8.43 -7.50
CA SER A 500 7.66 -8.86 -7.24
C SER A 500 7.03 -9.52 -8.47
N ARG A 501 7.20 -8.93 -9.66
CA ARG A 501 6.72 -9.51 -10.92
C ARG A 501 7.39 -10.85 -11.26
N ILE A 502 8.70 -11.00 -11.03
CA ILE A 502 9.41 -12.29 -11.18
C ILE A 502 8.76 -13.36 -10.31
N LYS A 503 8.50 -13.03 -9.05
CA LYS A 503 7.84 -13.95 -8.11
C LYS A 503 6.42 -14.28 -8.60
N HIS A 504 5.65 -13.29 -9.02
CA HIS A 504 4.28 -13.47 -9.49
C HIS A 504 4.21 -14.36 -10.74
N VAL A 505 5.08 -14.15 -11.74
CA VAL A 505 5.17 -15.02 -12.91
C VAL A 505 5.60 -16.44 -12.53
N GLY A 506 6.52 -16.60 -11.57
CA GLY A 506 6.89 -17.92 -11.04
C GLY A 506 5.72 -18.65 -10.37
N GLU A 507 4.87 -17.92 -9.66
CA GLU A 507 3.63 -18.46 -9.09
C GLU A 507 2.64 -18.87 -10.19
N MET A 508 2.44 -18.03 -11.21
CA MET A 508 1.56 -18.34 -12.36
C MET A 508 2.03 -19.57 -13.14
N LEU A 509 3.35 -19.72 -13.35
CA LEU A 509 3.92 -20.93 -13.95
C LEU A 509 3.58 -22.19 -13.15
N THR A 510 3.63 -22.11 -11.82
CA THR A 510 3.31 -23.23 -10.94
C THR A 510 1.82 -23.59 -11.03
N ILE A 511 0.94 -22.58 -11.08
CA ILE A 511 -0.50 -22.77 -11.23
C ILE A 511 -0.82 -23.40 -12.59
N ALA A 512 -0.29 -22.84 -13.68
CA ALA A 512 -0.50 -23.35 -15.03
C ALA A 512 0.03 -24.79 -15.19
N ALA A 513 1.17 -25.12 -14.59
CA ALA A 513 1.70 -26.49 -14.57
C ALA A 513 0.79 -27.47 -13.80
N THR A 514 0.18 -27.02 -12.70
CA THR A 514 -0.79 -27.81 -11.92
C THR A 514 -2.08 -28.03 -12.71
N MET A 515 -2.61 -26.99 -13.36
CA MET A 515 -3.78 -27.08 -14.23
C MET A 515 -3.53 -28.03 -15.41
N ARG A 516 -2.34 -27.98 -16.00
CA ARG A 516 -1.92 -28.91 -17.05
C ARG A 516 -1.95 -30.35 -16.58
N ALA A 517 -1.39 -30.64 -15.39
CA ALA A 517 -1.37 -31.99 -14.84
C ALA A 517 -2.80 -32.53 -14.59
N SER A 518 -3.69 -31.71 -14.04
CA SER A 518 -5.10 -32.05 -13.82
C SER A 518 -5.88 -32.27 -15.14
N ALA A 519 -5.64 -31.42 -16.14
CA ALA A 519 -6.24 -31.57 -17.47
C ALA A 519 -5.75 -32.84 -18.18
N GLU A 520 -4.48 -33.21 -18.01
CA GLU A 520 -3.91 -34.45 -18.55
C GLU A 520 -4.50 -35.69 -17.87
N GLU A 521 -4.68 -35.68 -16.55
CA GLU A 521 -5.38 -36.77 -15.84
C GLU A 521 -6.81 -36.94 -16.34
N THR A 522 -7.53 -35.81 -16.54
CA THR A 522 -8.88 -35.82 -17.13
C THR A 522 -8.87 -36.41 -18.54
N ARG A 523 -7.89 -36.05 -19.37
CA ARG A 523 -7.72 -36.61 -20.72
C ARG A 523 -7.51 -38.12 -20.69
N GLN A 524 -6.64 -38.61 -19.79
CA GLN A 524 -6.37 -40.04 -19.63
C GLN A 524 -7.60 -40.82 -19.15
N MET A 525 -8.37 -40.26 -18.21
CA MET A 525 -9.63 -40.85 -17.76
C MET A 525 -10.64 -40.99 -18.92
N ARG A 526 -10.74 -39.97 -19.79
CA ARG A 526 -11.64 -39.99 -20.96
C ARG A 526 -11.21 -41.04 -21.99
N LEU A 527 -9.90 -41.19 -22.22
CA LEU A 527 -9.37 -42.26 -23.06
C LEU A 527 -9.77 -43.65 -22.55
N GLY A 528 -9.63 -43.90 -21.24
CA GLY A 528 -10.09 -45.15 -20.63
C GLY A 528 -11.58 -45.43 -20.84
N ARG A 529 -12.43 -44.40 -20.66
CA ARG A 529 -13.89 -44.53 -20.91
C ARG A 529 -14.24 -44.85 -22.36
N ILE A 530 -13.47 -44.32 -23.32
CA ILE A 530 -13.63 -44.63 -24.75
C ILE A 530 -13.28 -46.10 -25.02
N GLU A 531 -12.19 -46.60 -24.42
CA GLU A 531 -11.80 -48.01 -24.54
C GLU A 531 -12.87 -48.95 -23.95
N ASP A 532 -13.38 -48.63 -22.75
CA ASP A 532 -14.45 -49.39 -22.10
C ASP A 532 -15.74 -49.40 -22.93
N ALA A 533 -16.14 -48.23 -23.46
CA ALA A 533 -17.32 -48.11 -24.32
C ALA A 533 -17.18 -48.95 -25.59
N LYS A 534 -16.00 -48.95 -26.24
CA LYS A 534 -15.71 -49.80 -27.41
C LYS A 534 -15.76 -51.29 -27.06
N ALA A 535 -15.25 -51.69 -25.90
CA ALA A 535 -15.34 -53.06 -25.42
C ALA A 535 -16.79 -53.50 -25.17
N HIS A 536 -17.61 -52.63 -24.59
CA HIS A 536 -19.04 -52.85 -24.36
C HIS A 536 -19.83 -52.99 -25.67
N ILE A 537 -19.58 -52.12 -26.65
CA ILE A 537 -20.18 -52.21 -27.99
C ILE A 537 -19.82 -53.55 -28.65
N THR A 538 -18.53 -53.94 -28.58
CA THR A 538 -18.06 -55.21 -29.16
C THR A 538 -18.75 -56.41 -28.51
N LYS A 539 -18.85 -56.45 -27.18
CA LYS A 539 -19.53 -57.51 -26.44
C LYS A 539 -21.03 -57.56 -26.73
N ALA A 540 -21.69 -56.40 -26.78
CA ALA A 540 -23.12 -56.33 -27.09
C ALA A 540 -23.42 -56.81 -28.52
N ARG A 541 -22.56 -56.49 -29.50
CA ARG A 541 -22.65 -57.00 -30.87
C ARG A 541 -22.45 -58.52 -30.92
N GLN A 542 -21.47 -59.07 -30.20
CA GLN A 542 -21.28 -60.52 -30.09
C GLN A 542 -22.51 -61.23 -29.50
N THR A 543 -23.08 -60.69 -28.41
CA THR A 543 -24.32 -61.21 -27.80
C THR A 543 -25.49 -61.17 -28.78
N ARG A 544 -25.63 -60.08 -29.55
CA ARG A 544 -26.67 -59.97 -30.57
C ARG A 544 -26.48 -60.99 -31.69
N GLU A 545 -25.27 -61.15 -32.21
CA GLU A 545 -24.95 -62.15 -33.24
C GLU A 545 -25.21 -63.59 -32.76
N GLU A 546 -24.95 -63.87 -31.47
CA GLU A 546 -25.27 -65.15 -30.85
C GLU A 546 -26.78 -65.36 -30.72
N ALA A 547 -27.54 -64.34 -30.28
CA ALA A 547 -28.99 -64.38 -30.24
C ALA A 547 -29.62 -64.59 -31.63
N GLU A 548 -29.10 -63.92 -32.66
CA GLU A 548 -29.54 -64.09 -34.05
C GLU A 548 -29.22 -65.50 -34.58
N ARG A 549 -28.03 -66.04 -34.29
CA ARG A 549 -27.67 -67.43 -34.63
C ARG A 549 -28.60 -68.45 -33.97
N ASN A 550 -28.92 -68.26 -32.69
CA ASN A 550 -29.84 -69.11 -31.93
C ASN A 550 -31.28 -69.01 -32.45
N LYS A 551 -31.73 -67.81 -32.85
CA LYS A 551 -33.03 -67.61 -33.50
C LYS A 551 -33.11 -68.37 -34.82
N ARG A 552 -32.06 -68.35 -35.64
CA ARG A 552 -31.99 -69.08 -36.93
C ARG A 552 -31.98 -70.61 -36.74
N SER A 553 -31.23 -71.13 -35.77
CA SER A 553 -31.19 -72.58 -35.50
C SER A 553 -32.54 -73.09 -34.98
N ASN A 554 -33.22 -72.32 -34.11
CA ASN A 554 -34.56 -72.66 -33.62
C ASN A 554 -35.66 -72.54 -34.71
N GLN A 555 -35.53 -71.61 -35.66
CA GLN A 555 -36.43 -71.54 -36.82
C GLN A 555 -36.32 -72.79 -37.71
N THR A 556 -35.13 -73.38 -37.83
CA THR A 556 -34.95 -74.66 -38.55
C THR A 556 -35.66 -75.81 -37.82
N GLY A 557 -35.71 -75.76 -36.48
CA GLY A 557 -36.52 -76.69 -35.66
C GLY A 557 -38.03 -76.47 -35.75
N ARG A 558 -38.50 -75.23 -35.97
CA ARG A 558 -39.94 -74.90 -36.14
C ARG A 558 -40.52 -75.45 -37.45
N ILE A 559 -39.76 -75.50 -38.54
CA ILE A 559 -40.20 -76.12 -39.81
C ILE A 559 -40.56 -77.60 -39.62
N ILE A 560 -39.90 -78.31 -38.70
CA ILE A 560 -40.20 -79.72 -38.38
C ILE A 560 -41.46 -79.84 -37.50
N ARG A 561 -41.81 -78.80 -36.74
CA ARG A 561 -42.93 -78.81 -35.78
C ARG A 561 -44.25 -78.29 -36.37
N ASP A 562 -44.22 -77.35 -37.31
CA ASP A 562 -45.44 -76.80 -37.93
C ASP A 562 -46.14 -77.78 -38.90
N ILE A 563 -45.48 -78.88 -39.29
CA ILE A 563 -46.13 -80.00 -39.98
C ILE A 563 -47.08 -80.78 -39.06
N PHE A 564 -46.97 -80.66 -37.73
CA PHE A 564 -47.74 -81.46 -36.76
C PHE A 564 -48.80 -80.70 -35.94
N THR A 565 -48.99 -79.38 -36.10
CA THR A 565 -49.86 -78.59 -35.18
C THR A 565 -51.04 -77.83 -35.79
N LEU A 566 -51.51 -78.16 -37.00
CA LEU A 566 -52.85 -77.81 -37.52
C LEU A 566 -53.43 -76.43 -37.10
N GLY A 567 -52.78 -75.34 -37.49
CA GLY A 567 -53.47 -74.06 -37.72
C GLY A 567 -54.14 -73.37 -36.51
N LEU A 568 -53.56 -73.41 -35.31
CA LEU A 568 -53.91 -72.47 -34.24
C LEU A 568 -52.85 -71.37 -34.14
N GLY A 569 -53.30 -70.14 -34.35
CA GLY A 569 -52.50 -68.96 -34.61
C GLY A 569 -51.55 -68.53 -33.49
N GLU A 570 -50.47 -67.89 -33.93
CA GLU A 570 -49.62 -66.90 -33.24
C GLU A 570 -49.59 -66.97 -31.70
N ILE A 571 -49.03 -68.03 -31.15
CA ILE A 571 -48.63 -68.05 -29.73
C ILE A 571 -47.15 -67.71 -29.64
N GLY A 572 -46.90 -66.43 -29.29
CA GLY A 572 -45.81 -65.96 -28.42
C GLY A 572 -44.37 -66.19 -28.87
N ASP A 573 -43.53 -65.20 -28.64
CA ASP A 573 -42.07 -65.32 -28.66
C ASP A 573 -41.62 -66.28 -27.52
N LEU A 574 -41.82 -67.58 -27.72
CA LEU A 574 -41.63 -68.65 -26.73
C LEU A 574 -40.15 -68.89 -26.36
N GLY A 575 -39.23 -68.03 -26.81
CA GLY A 575 -37.82 -68.05 -26.41
C GLY A 575 -37.25 -66.69 -25.99
N GLY A 576 -38.05 -65.62 -25.96
CA GLY A 576 -37.59 -64.27 -25.60
C GLY A 576 -36.50 -63.72 -26.52
N PHE A 577 -36.36 -64.23 -27.74
CA PHE A 577 -35.26 -63.87 -28.63
C PHE A 577 -35.40 -62.45 -29.18
N ASN A 578 -36.63 -61.97 -29.40
CA ASN A 578 -36.83 -60.58 -29.84
C ASN A 578 -36.56 -59.62 -28.68
N GLU A 579 -36.89 -60.00 -27.44
CA GLU A 579 -36.58 -59.21 -26.24
C GLU A 579 -35.06 -59.14 -26.00
N ALA A 580 -34.33 -60.23 -26.22
CA ALA A 580 -32.87 -60.24 -26.14
C ALA A 580 -32.20 -59.39 -27.24
N ILE A 581 -32.74 -59.40 -28.47
CA ILE A 581 -32.25 -58.54 -29.57
C ILE A 581 -32.56 -57.07 -29.28
N ASP A 582 -33.78 -56.74 -28.87
CA ASP A 582 -34.19 -55.35 -28.50
C ASP A 582 -33.36 -54.83 -27.32
N TYR A 583 -33.08 -55.68 -26.32
CA TYR A 583 -32.19 -55.36 -25.21
C TYR A 583 -30.76 -55.10 -25.69
N ALA A 584 -30.22 -55.93 -26.59
CA ALA A 584 -28.89 -55.76 -27.14
C ALA A 584 -28.78 -54.47 -27.99
N ASP A 585 -29.78 -54.14 -28.80
CA ASP A 585 -29.82 -52.91 -29.60
C ASP A 585 -29.94 -51.66 -28.71
N LYS A 586 -30.73 -51.70 -27.62
CA LYS A 586 -30.77 -50.63 -26.61
C LYS A 586 -29.41 -50.43 -25.93
N LEU A 587 -28.72 -51.53 -25.59
CA LEU A 587 -27.36 -51.50 -25.05
C LEU A 587 -26.35 -50.91 -26.03
N ILE A 588 -26.41 -51.30 -27.31
CA ILE A 588 -25.55 -50.77 -28.38
C ILE A 588 -25.80 -49.27 -28.54
N ASN A 589 -27.04 -48.82 -28.69
CA ASN A 589 -27.38 -47.41 -28.85
C ASN A 589 -26.93 -46.58 -27.63
N SER A 590 -27.12 -47.09 -26.41
CA SER A 590 -26.64 -46.42 -25.20
C SER A 590 -25.11 -46.34 -25.15
N ALA A 591 -24.42 -47.41 -25.54
CA ALA A 591 -22.96 -47.43 -25.56
C ALA A 591 -22.37 -46.54 -26.67
N GLU A 592 -23.00 -46.47 -27.84
CA GLU A 592 -22.62 -45.57 -28.94
C GLU A 592 -22.83 -44.10 -28.57
N ASN A 593 -23.93 -43.75 -27.89
CA ASN A 593 -24.13 -42.40 -27.34
C ASN A 593 -23.07 -42.04 -26.29
N ASN A 594 -22.74 -42.97 -25.39
CA ASN A 594 -21.69 -42.77 -24.39
C ASN A 594 -20.30 -42.64 -25.02
N LEU A 595 -20.03 -43.39 -26.09
CA LEU A 595 -18.80 -43.27 -26.88
C LEU A 595 -18.71 -41.89 -27.51
N HIS A 596 -19.75 -41.44 -28.22
CA HIS A 596 -19.78 -40.12 -28.85
C HIS A 596 -19.59 -38.99 -27.83
N ALA A 597 -20.31 -39.04 -26.69
CA ALA A 597 -20.13 -38.06 -25.62
C ALA A 597 -18.71 -38.07 -25.03
N SER A 598 -18.07 -39.25 -24.94
CA SER A 598 -16.70 -39.37 -24.45
C SER A 598 -15.66 -38.86 -25.47
N GLU A 599 -15.89 -39.07 -26.77
CA GLU A 599 -15.06 -38.54 -27.85
C GLU A 599 -15.13 -37.01 -27.94
N THR A 600 -16.33 -36.43 -27.83
CA THR A 600 -16.50 -34.97 -27.73
C THR A 600 -15.78 -34.40 -26.51
N GLY A 601 -15.97 -35.02 -25.34
CA GLY A 601 -15.28 -34.60 -24.12
C GLY A 601 -13.75 -34.76 -24.19
N LEU A 602 -13.23 -35.73 -24.95
CA LEU A 602 -11.79 -35.87 -25.19
C LEU A 602 -11.25 -34.75 -26.09
N ALA A 603 -11.99 -34.37 -27.13
CA ALA A 603 -11.62 -33.26 -28.01
C ALA A 603 -11.58 -31.92 -27.22
N GLU A 604 -12.58 -31.68 -26.37
CA GLU A 604 -12.62 -30.52 -25.47
C GLU A 604 -11.45 -30.51 -24.48
N ALA A 605 -11.16 -31.64 -23.82
CA ALA A 605 -10.02 -31.76 -22.91
C ALA A 605 -8.67 -31.52 -23.62
N THR A 606 -8.52 -32.01 -24.85
CA THR A 606 -7.32 -31.81 -25.67
C THR A 606 -7.15 -30.34 -26.07
N ALA A 607 -8.23 -29.67 -26.46
CA ALA A 607 -8.21 -28.24 -26.75
C ALA A 607 -7.84 -27.41 -25.50
N GLY A 608 -8.40 -27.77 -24.33
CA GLY A 608 -8.04 -27.16 -23.05
C GLY A 608 -6.55 -27.30 -22.71
N LEU A 609 -5.98 -28.48 -22.89
CA LEU A 609 -4.54 -28.72 -22.71
C LEU A 609 -3.67 -27.86 -23.63
N ASN A 610 -4.02 -27.78 -24.92
CA ASN A 610 -3.26 -26.96 -25.87
C ASN A 610 -3.25 -25.48 -25.46
N ASN A 611 -4.36 -24.97 -24.95
CA ASN A 611 -4.43 -23.59 -24.46
C ASN A 611 -3.58 -23.39 -23.18
N ILE A 612 -3.59 -24.34 -22.25
CA ILE A 612 -2.73 -24.30 -21.06
C ILE A 612 -1.25 -24.34 -21.46
N ASP A 613 -0.88 -25.17 -22.43
CA ASP A 613 0.49 -25.25 -22.96
C ASP A 613 0.93 -23.93 -23.61
N ALA A 614 0.04 -23.26 -24.34
CA ALA A 614 0.30 -21.94 -24.92
C ALA A 614 0.57 -20.88 -23.83
N GLU A 615 -0.23 -20.86 -22.75
CA GLU A 615 -0.02 -19.94 -21.64
C GLU A 615 1.26 -20.25 -20.85
N LEU A 616 1.61 -21.53 -20.67
CA LEU A 616 2.90 -21.90 -20.09
C LEU A 616 4.09 -21.37 -20.89
N GLN A 617 4.05 -21.49 -22.22
CA GLN A 617 5.08 -20.92 -23.09
C GLN A 617 5.15 -19.41 -22.97
N ARG A 618 3.99 -18.75 -22.87
CA ARG A 618 3.90 -17.31 -22.67
C ARG A 618 4.51 -16.87 -21.35
N PHE A 619 4.13 -17.48 -20.22
CA PHE A 619 4.74 -17.17 -18.92
C PHE A 619 6.24 -17.47 -18.89
N THR A 620 6.69 -18.52 -19.55
CA THR A 620 8.12 -18.84 -19.67
C THR A 620 8.86 -17.71 -20.41
N SER A 621 8.25 -17.18 -21.48
CA SER A 621 8.80 -16.05 -22.24
C SER A 621 8.81 -14.77 -21.40
N LEU A 622 7.74 -14.47 -20.68
CA LEU A 622 7.66 -13.32 -19.76
C LEU A 622 8.72 -13.41 -18.65
N LYS A 623 8.89 -14.60 -18.07
CA LYS A 623 9.92 -14.85 -17.06
C LYS A 623 11.32 -14.64 -17.63
N ALA A 624 11.60 -15.14 -18.84
CA ALA A 624 12.89 -14.94 -19.49
C ALA A 624 13.20 -13.46 -19.73
N THR A 625 12.19 -12.68 -20.14
CA THR A 625 12.32 -11.21 -20.26
C THR A 625 12.65 -10.57 -18.91
N LEU A 626 11.89 -10.90 -17.86
CA LEU A 626 12.10 -10.42 -16.49
C LEU A 626 13.49 -10.78 -15.94
N ASP A 627 13.92 -12.02 -16.11
CA ASP A 627 15.24 -12.50 -15.71
C ASP A 627 16.36 -11.75 -16.45
N GLY A 628 16.08 -11.25 -17.66
CA GLY A 628 17.00 -10.45 -18.46
C GLY A 628 17.25 -9.05 -17.90
N TYR A 629 16.20 -8.33 -17.47
CA TYR A 629 16.35 -6.93 -17.03
C TYR A 629 16.43 -6.74 -15.50
N GLY A 630 16.00 -7.71 -14.69
CA GLY A 630 16.17 -7.65 -13.23
C GLY A 630 17.63 -7.37 -12.79
N PRO A 631 18.62 -8.08 -13.34
CA PRO A 631 20.04 -7.79 -13.12
C PRO A 631 20.45 -6.39 -13.61
N THR A 632 19.91 -5.94 -14.75
CA THR A 632 20.16 -4.61 -15.30
C THR A 632 19.67 -3.51 -14.36
N LEU A 633 18.44 -3.61 -13.85
CA LEU A 633 17.91 -2.65 -12.87
C LEU A 633 18.74 -2.65 -11.58
N THR A 634 19.17 -3.81 -11.09
CA THR A 634 20.05 -3.91 -9.91
C THR A 634 21.41 -3.25 -10.14
N ALA A 635 21.99 -3.43 -11.33
CA ALA A 635 23.20 -2.74 -11.73
C ALA A 635 22.99 -1.21 -11.81
N GLN A 636 21.84 -0.77 -12.31
CA GLN A 636 21.47 0.64 -12.35
C GLN A 636 21.28 1.26 -10.96
N VAL A 637 20.65 0.55 -10.01
CA VAL A 637 20.58 0.97 -8.59
C VAL A 637 21.99 1.20 -8.04
N THR A 638 22.90 0.25 -8.32
CA THR A 638 24.29 0.32 -7.84
C THR A 638 25.02 1.52 -8.46
N LEU A 639 24.92 1.71 -9.77
CA LEU A 639 25.54 2.82 -10.50
C LEU A 639 25.03 4.17 -10.00
N THR A 640 23.71 4.37 -9.96
CA THR A 640 23.08 5.64 -9.58
C THR A 640 23.33 5.98 -8.12
N THR A 641 23.32 4.99 -7.21
CA THR A 641 23.72 5.18 -5.80
C THR A 641 25.19 5.58 -5.65
N GLY A 642 26.07 4.98 -6.47
CA GLY A 642 27.48 5.37 -6.54
C GLY A 642 27.66 6.83 -6.99
N LEU A 643 26.99 7.22 -8.08
CA LEU A 643 26.98 8.60 -8.58
C LEU A 643 26.43 9.58 -7.53
N ARG A 644 25.30 9.24 -6.90
CA ARG A 644 24.69 10.04 -5.82
C ARG A 644 25.68 10.27 -4.67
N THR A 645 26.35 9.22 -4.20
CA THR A 645 27.32 9.32 -3.10
C THR A 645 28.48 10.25 -3.46
N LYS A 646 29.02 10.11 -4.68
CA LYS A 646 30.11 10.95 -5.20
C LYS A 646 29.69 12.42 -5.30
N THR A 647 28.50 12.69 -5.85
CA THR A 647 27.97 14.05 -6.01
C THR A 647 27.64 14.69 -4.67
N MET A 648 27.09 13.93 -3.72
CA MET A 648 26.81 14.42 -2.36
C MET A 648 28.08 14.87 -1.63
N GLN A 649 29.16 14.09 -1.73
CA GLN A 649 30.46 14.49 -1.19
C GLN A 649 30.94 15.80 -1.81
N LEU A 650 30.82 15.94 -3.13
CA LEU A 650 31.19 17.17 -3.82
C LEU A 650 30.35 18.38 -3.37
N VAL A 651 29.03 18.23 -3.24
CA VAL A 651 28.11 19.27 -2.76
C VAL A 651 28.54 19.79 -1.39
N ASN A 652 28.80 18.87 -0.46
CA ASN A 652 29.17 19.20 0.92
C ASN A 652 30.54 19.89 0.98
N ILE A 653 31.56 19.31 0.33
CA ILE A 653 32.92 19.87 0.38
C ILE A 653 32.97 21.24 -0.31
N SER A 654 32.24 21.42 -1.42
CA SER A 654 32.18 22.72 -2.10
C SER A 654 31.55 23.80 -1.22
N LEU A 655 30.51 23.44 -0.45
CA LEU A 655 29.90 24.34 0.52
C LEU A 655 30.87 24.68 1.65
N ASP A 656 31.51 23.68 2.25
CA ASP A 656 32.45 23.86 3.35
C ASP A 656 33.61 24.79 2.97
N ILE A 657 34.17 24.60 1.77
CA ILE A 657 35.21 25.47 1.22
C ILE A 657 34.68 26.88 0.98
N SER A 658 33.48 27.02 0.40
CA SER A 658 32.89 28.34 0.14
C SER A 658 32.68 29.12 1.43
N VAL A 659 32.17 28.46 2.48
CA VAL A 659 31.97 29.04 3.81
C VAL A 659 33.31 29.43 4.44
N PHE A 660 34.30 28.53 4.42
CA PHE A 660 35.64 28.79 4.94
C PHE A 660 36.27 30.04 4.31
N LEU A 661 36.18 30.16 2.98
CA LEU A 661 36.72 31.30 2.24
C LEU A 661 35.94 32.59 2.49
N GLY A 662 34.63 32.50 2.70
CA GLY A 662 33.79 33.61 3.12
C GLY A 662 34.22 34.16 4.49
N THR A 663 34.44 33.28 5.47
CA THR A 663 34.96 33.66 6.80
C THR A 663 36.36 34.25 6.72
N LEU A 664 37.23 33.69 5.87
CA LEU A 664 38.59 34.22 5.66
C LEU A 664 38.57 35.65 5.07
N ALA A 665 37.59 35.96 4.22
CA ALA A 665 37.42 37.28 3.61
C ALA A 665 36.70 38.31 4.52
N ALA A 666 35.92 37.85 5.51
CA ALA A 666 35.18 38.72 6.42
C ALA A 666 36.12 39.61 7.25
N LYS A 667 35.64 40.77 7.70
CA LYS A 667 36.47 41.78 8.35
C LYS A 667 36.92 41.43 9.78
N THR A 668 36.21 40.56 10.50
CA THR A 668 36.43 40.36 11.94
C THR A 668 35.87 39.01 12.46
N GLU A 669 35.91 37.95 11.67
CA GLU A 669 35.47 36.63 12.14
C GLU A 669 36.66 35.76 12.53
N THR A 670 36.57 35.12 13.70
CA THR A 670 37.52 34.08 14.08
C THR A 670 37.18 32.80 13.33
N LEU A 671 38.14 32.20 12.62
CA LEU A 671 37.99 30.85 12.08
C LEU A 671 37.62 29.90 13.24
N ASP A 672 36.56 29.13 13.06
CA ASP A 672 36.12 28.18 14.07
C ASP A 672 37.14 27.03 14.24
N LEU A 673 36.99 26.23 15.31
CA LEU A 673 37.87 25.08 15.55
C LEU A 673 37.79 24.00 14.46
N ASN A 674 36.75 24.03 13.62
CA ASN A 674 36.58 23.11 12.51
C ASN A 674 37.22 23.61 11.21
N SER A 675 37.61 24.89 11.14
CA SER A 675 38.18 25.58 9.99
C SER A 675 39.70 25.61 10.09
N THR A 676 40.32 24.43 10.16
CA THR A 676 41.78 24.29 10.18
C THR A 676 42.36 24.25 8.77
N ALA A 677 43.59 24.73 8.61
CA ALA A 677 44.38 24.63 7.38
C ALA A 677 44.48 23.18 6.88
N GLN A 678 44.58 22.22 7.82
CA GLN A 678 44.61 20.80 7.50
C GLN A 678 43.31 20.33 6.87
N LYS A 679 42.16 20.58 7.51
CA LYS A 679 40.84 20.22 6.95
C LYS A 679 40.60 20.89 5.61
N PHE A 680 41.03 22.15 5.46
CA PHE A 680 40.94 22.87 4.19
C PHE A 680 41.77 22.19 3.09
N ALA A 681 43.02 21.80 3.38
CA ALA A 681 43.87 21.06 2.45
C ALA A 681 43.30 19.67 2.09
N GLU A 682 42.79 18.92 3.08
CA GLU A 682 42.12 17.63 2.88
C GLU A 682 40.89 17.75 1.96
N SER A 683 40.07 18.79 2.15
CA SER A 683 38.92 19.10 1.30
C SER A 683 39.32 19.39 -0.15
N ILE A 684 40.38 20.16 -0.36
CA ILE A 684 40.93 20.47 -1.69
C ILE A 684 41.41 19.20 -2.42
N LEU A 685 42.19 18.36 -1.73
CA LEU A 685 42.68 17.08 -2.29
C LEU A 685 41.53 16.12 -2.62
N THR A 686 40.49 16.11 -1.77
CA THR A 686 39.31 15.28 -1.96
C THR A 686 38.54 15.72 -3.20
N ILE A 687 38.31 17.02 -3.42
CA ILE A 687 37.68 17.52 -4.67
C ILE A 687 38.50 17.15 -5.90
N GLY A 688 39.82 17.33 -5.84
CA GLY A 688 40.72 16.96 -6.93
C GLY A 688 40.59 15.49 -7.31
N THR A 689 40.46 14.61 -6.31
CA THR A 689 40.27 13.16 -6.51
C THR A 689 38.87 12.81 -7.01
N LEU A 690 37.84 13.49 -6.50
CA LEU A 690 36.45 13.23 -6.89
C LEU A 690 36.21 13.61 -8.35
N ILE A 691 36.63 14.80 -8.78
CA ILE A 691 36.33 15.29 -10.13
C ILE A 691 37.43 14.91 -11.12
N GLY A 692 38.66 14.63 -10.68
CA GLY A 692 39.79 14.36 -11.57
C GLY A 692 40.39 15.63 -12.16
N THR A 693 40.47 16.69 -11.36
CA THR A 693 40.94 18.02 -11.82
C THR A 693 42.38 17.94 -12.32
N THR A 694 42.71 18.66 -13.39
CA THR A 694 44.08 18.67 -13.96
C THR A 694 45.05 19.56 -13.17
N VAL A 695 44.52 20.39 -12.28
CA VAL A 695 45.28 21.36 -11.49
C VAL A 695 46.03 20.66 -10.36
N VAL A 696 47.36 20.63 -10.48
CA VAL A 696 48.24 20.14 -9.41
C VAL A 696 48.49 21.26 -8.42
N ILE A 697 47.91 21.13 -7.23
CA ILE A 697 48.13 22.09 -6.15
C ILE A 697 49.40 21.68 -5.39
N LYS A 698 50.36 22.59 -5.31
CA LYS A 698 51.61 22.46 -4.56
C LYS A 698 51.79 23.65 -3.64
N GLY A 699 52.62 23.49 -2.62
CA GLY A 699 52.99 24.56 -1.71
C GLY A 699 52.95 24.14 -0.24
N THR A 700 53.39 25.05 0.61
CA THR A 700 53.51 24.90 2.06
C THR A 700 52.17 24.52 2.70
N LEU A 701 51.05 25.00 2.15
CA LEU A 701 49.71 24.62 2.65
C LEU A 701 49.42 23.13 2.49
N MET A 702 49.92 22.50 1.42
CA MET A 702 49.71 21.06 1.17
C MET A 702 50.76 20.19 1.87
N GLU A 703 51.98 20.70 2.03
CA GLU A 703 53.09 19.94 2.64
C GLU A 703 53.15 20.06 4.16
N ARG A 704 52.79 21.23 4.72
CA ARG A 704 52.87 21.60 6.14
C ARG A 704 51.71 22.51 6.54
N PRO A 705 50.44 22.05 6.48
CA PRO A 705 49.26 22.88 6.75
C PRO A 705 49.29 23.56 8.13
N GLU A 706 49.89 22.92 9.13
CA GLU A 706 50.07 23.45 10.50
C GLU A 706 50.89 24.74 10.55
N ASP A 707 51.92 24.86 9.69
CA ASP A 707 52.75 26.07 9.59
C ASP A 707 51.93 27.25 9.04
N MET A 708 50.89 26.95 8.27
CA MET A 708 50.06 27.93 7.58
C MET A 708 48.84 28.39 8.40
N GLN A 709 48.48 27.67 9.46
CA GLN A 709 47.35 28.02 10.33
C GLN A 709 47.48 29.44 10.89
N LYS A 710 48.68 29.83 11.34
CA LYS A 710 48.92 31.17 11.91
C LYS A 710 48.67 32.28 10.89
N THR A 711 49.04 32.08 9.64
CA THR A 711 48.82 33.06 8.56
C THR A 711 47.35 33.15 8.17
N LEU A 712 46.63 32.01 8.12
CA LEU A 712 45.18 32.05 7.87
C LEU A 712 44.42 32.77 8.99
N MET A 713 44.81 32.54 10.26
CA MET A 713 44.28 33.29 11.40
C MET A 713 44.62 34.78 11.33
N LEU A 714 45.82 35.14 10.86
CA LEU A 714 46.21 36.53 10.64
C LEU A 714 45.32 37.21 9.60
N ILE A 715 44.98 36.52 8.51
CA ILE A 715 44.09 37.04 7.47
C ILE A 715 42.67 37.24 8.03
N ALA A 716 42.10 36.20 8.66
CA ALA A 716 40.73 36.21 9.17
C ALA A 716 40.51 37.29 10.26
N ASN A 717 41.47 37.45 11.17
CA ASN A 717 41.38 38.43 12.26
C ASN A 717 41.73 39.87 11.83
N SER A 718 42.24 40.08 10.62
CA SER A 718 42.65 41.39 10.17
C SER A 718 41.44 42.27 9.83
N PRO A 719 41.39 43.54 10.28
CA PRO A 719 40.31 44.46 9.93
C PRO A 719 40.38 44.96 8.47
N VAL A 720 41.45 44.62 7.76
CA VAL A 720 41.69 45.03 6.37
C VAL A 720 40.57 44.47 5.47
N ALA A 721 40.04 45.33 4.59
CA ALA A 721 39.03 44.95 3.61
C ALA A 721 39.65 44.14 2.46
N ALA A 722 38.86 43.28 1.84
CA ALA A 722 39.25 42.65 0.58
C ALA A 722 39.52 43.72 -0.48
N VAL A 723 40.57 43.52 -1.29
CA VAL A 723 40.73 44.28 -2.52
C VAL A 723 39.70 43.78 -3.54
N ASP A 724 39.08 44.70 -4.25
CA ASP A 724 38.20 44.36 -5.37
C ASP A 724 39.06 43.84 -6.52
N LEU A 725 38.82 42.59 -6.93
CA LEU A 725 39.56 41.90 -7.98
C LEU A 725 38.72 41.69 -9.24
N ASP A 726 37.48 42.19 -9.27
CA ASP A 726 36.55 42.00 -10.39
C ASP A 726 37.08 42.62 -11.71
N ASP A 727 38.03 43.55 -11.64
CA ASP A 727 38.67 44.20 -12.80
C ASP A 727 40.05 43.63 -13.19
N ALA A 728 40.65 42.72 -12.40
CA ALA A 728 42.05 42.30 -12.55
C ALA A 728 42.27 40.84 -13.00
N MET A 729 41.21 40.03 -13.06
CA MET A 729 41.23 38.61 -13.46
C MET A 729 40.11 38.31 -14.46
#